data_AF-A0A0D7X8M9-F1
#
_entry.id   AF-A0A0D7X8M9-F1
#
_cell.length_a   1.000
_cell.length_b   1.000
_cell.length_c   1.000
_cell.angle_alpha   90.00
_cell.angle_beta   90.00
_cell.angle_gamma   90.00
#
_symmetry.space_group_name_H-M   'P 1'
#
loop_
_entity.id
_entity.type
_entity.pdbx_description
1 polymer ?
#
loop_
_entity_poly.entity_id
_entity_poly.type
_entity_poly.pdbx_seq_one_letter_code
_entity_poly.pdbx_strand_id
1 'polypeptide(L)'
;MNKQRTWKKVLCNVVVGSLLLTLCPPLIQAEAGVGSQAVVGTEMAKVAKVATDIPAFPGAEGGGKYVTGGRGGEVYEVTTLADYGKDEQTIPGSLRAAVSSGNRTVVFRVGGTIHLKESLKIKGSNLTIAGQTAPGDGITVSDYTTGIDADNVILRYLRFRLTDRYPSEDDALGARYHKNIMIDHCSFSWSVDEVLSLYDNVNTTVQWSIASESMLMTTHQKGRHGYGGIWGGRNATYHHNLLAHNASRNPRFPTDKREIDAVEMTNNVIYNWGFFSSYGGGEGSYNVLNNYYKYGPNTYRDVRSQIFVDVGSKKYKTRMFIGGNYMYGNESVTQDNWQLGTSIGSIIDPSTRLAEPIEVRGEYDNGISPDAYGPYQATDAQTAYAEVLAGSGATLPRRDAVDARIMNDVKNGTGAFINSSREAGWIYDDHNVITTKLVDSDHDGMPDEWESANGLDPYNADDRNGQTLAGSGVYAHFAKGYTNLEVYLNDLIVKLSDGNEVDNPEAVVQVSDESGRSLKHNDILEAGRNARLIATAKDKDGIAHVEFIIDGELAGKVETAPYRLDWNQVTDGTHYIVSRVTDRKWTATFSNPVAIHVNTTAPSGSWLSEDIGSEGLSGYIKGHTQVLKDDESGSSIRLKAAGDVDGKADFFHYAYQKWEGDTEITARVEKITPVDDHAEAGVMIRESLKPGSKMAYMALAFVKYGKQGILISRNQTDGNTNQASMKTFITTPYSVRLVRQGQKLTGWISVDGVTNWEKVGETVMDLPDNQPLLFGLATDASKQQNDVWNYNTSEFSNVTIRKLAETAAAPAKTEPYAAAREVNSVVVATYGPASFTSLQAAIDAVPDNSNTRTVIRLKNGTYREKIKVNSSKKNLSIIGEDREKTIISFNDTAKTVVDGKELGTSNSYTMRVQSPDFILENVTVANTEGTGQVQAVALYAEGDRGQYRNVKITGLQDTLLVNRGRQYFKDSYISGSVDFIFGNSPAVFENSVIHSLRAGYVTAASTEENMPGLVFIQCRLTAENGLTGKVDLGRPWRPYAHVAYLKSYMDNHIKPGGWNNWGKVSNEQTARFVEFDNDGPGAASAGRVPWAKQLTADEASQYTVKAVLGGADHWNPQLNK
;
A
#
# COMPACT_ATOMS: atom_id res chain seq x y z
N MET A 1 -16.82 56.91 -1.40
CA MET A 1 -17.88 56.05 -2.00
C MET A 1 -18.10 54.83 -1.12
N ASN A 2 -19.29 54.24 -1.11
CA ASN A 2 -19.67 53.14 -0.18
C ASN A 2 -20.88 52.35 -0.75
N LYS A 3 -21.19 51.19 -0.15
CA LYS A 3 -22.31 50.26 -0.43
C LYS A 3 -22.13 49.39 -1.69
N GLN A 4 -21.99 48.07 -1.52
CA GLN A 4 -23.06 47.06 -1.45
C GLN A 4 -23.87 46.92 -2.75
N ARG A 5 -23.96 45.69 -3.29
CA ARG A 5 -25.06 45.26 -4.15
C ARG A 5 -25.70 44.00 -3.59
N THR A 6 -26.99 44.09 -3.32
CA THR A 6 -27.85 43.00 -2.84
C THR A 6 -28.32 42.14 -4.00
N TRP A 7 -28.47 40.83 -3.76
CA TRP A 7 -29.24 39.96 -4.63
C TRP A 7 -30.75 40.23 -4.41
N LYS A 8 -31.50 40.40 -5.50
CA LYS A 8 -32.97 40.37 -5.49
C LYS A 8 -33.46 39.26 -6.41
N LYS A 9 -34.44 38.49 -5.93
CA LYS A 9 -35.15 37.48 -6.71
C LYS A 9 -35.96 38.14 -7.83
N VAL A 10 -36.09 37.46 -8.97
CA VAL A 10 -37.12 37.73 -9.98
C VAL A 10 -38.10 36.56 -9.96
N LEU A 11 -39.39 36.85 -9.84
CA LEU A 11 -40.48 35.91 -10.10
C LEU A 11 -40.92 36.01 -11.56
N CYS A 12 -41.49 34.94 -12.09
CA CYS A 12 -42.52 35.03 -13.13
C CYS A 12 -43.56 33.92 -12.91
N ASN A 13 -44.85 34.24 -13.07
CA ASN A 13 -45.99 33.36 -12.72
C ASN A 13 -46.93 33.16 -13.90
N VAL A 14 -47.44 31.94 -14.07
CA VAL A 14 -48.70 31.57 -14.75
C VAL A 14 -49.21 30.32 -14.00
N VAL A 15 -50.20 30.35 -13.08
CA VAL A 15 -51.66 30.60 -13.23
C VAL A 15 -52.29 29.48 -14.10
N VAL A 16 -53.23 28.62 -13.66
CA VAL A 16 -54.56 28.74 -13.00
C VAL A 16 -54.76 27.52 -12.07
N GLY A 17 -55.56 27.47 -10.98
CA GLY A 17 -56.36 28.47 -10.25
C GLY A 17 -57.64 27.89 -9.60
N SER A 18 -58.16 28.55 -8.54
CA SER A 18 -59.53 28.41 -7.98
C SER A 18 -59.92 27.09 -7.22
N LEU A 19 -60.83 27.06 -6.22
CA LEU A 19 -61.75 28.08 -5.66
C LEU A 19 -62.13 27.85 -4.16
N LEU A 20 -62.27 28.95 -3.38
CA LEU A 20 -63.04 29.28 -2.14
C LEU A 20 -63.59 28.22 -1.10
N LEU A 21 -64.03 28.55 0.15
CA LEU A 21 -63.63 29.50 1.26
C LEU A 21 -64.71 29.51 2.40
N THR A 22 -64.44 30.29 3.48
CA THR A 22 -65.35 30.83 4.56
C THR A 22 -65.60 29.94 5.80
N LEU A 23 -65.91 30.42 7.03
CA LEU A 23 -66.37 31.73 7.58
C LEU A 23 -65.57 32.22 8.84
N CYS A 24 -65.97 33.34 9.48
CA CYS A 24 -65.30 34.07 10.59
C CYS A 24 -66.29 35.07 11.30
N PRO A 25 -65.98 35.82 12.40
CA PRO A 25 -65.49 35.49 13.75
C PRO A 25 -66.66 35.42 14.79
N PRO A 26 -67.03 36.35 15.75
CA PRO A 26 -66.48 37.65 16.25
C PRO A 26 -66.36 37.87 17.81
N LEU A 27 -65.51 38.85 18.21
CA LEU A 27 -65.56 39.82 19.34
C LEU A 27 -66.03 39.48 20.80
N ILE A 28 -65.20 39.87 21.79
CA ILE A 28 -65.47 40.90 22.83
C ILE A 28 -64.14 41.34 23.52
N GLN A 29 -64.12 42.46 24.27
CA GLN A 29 -62.92 43.19 24.73
C GLN A 29 -62.67 43.21 26.26
N ALA A 30 -61.48 43.72 26.62
CA ALA A 30 -61.10 44.45 27.86
C ALA A 30 -60.45 43.67 29.04
N GLU A 31 -59.11 43.80 29.12
CA GLU A 31 -58.34 44.45 30.21
C GLU A 31 -58.61 44.11 31.70
N ALA A 32 -57.61 43.91 32.56
CA ALA A 32 -56.14 43.95 32.37
C ALA A 32 -55.39 43.24 33.54
N GLY A 33 -54.07 43.00 33.35
CA GLY A 33 -53.10 43.04 34.47
C GLY A 33 -52.27 41.79 34.76
N VAL A 34 -51.05 41.75 34.20
CA VAL A 34 -49.83 41.08 34.73
C VAL A 34 -49.84 39.54 34.91
N GLY A 35 -48.92 38.85 34.22
CA GLY A 35 -48.54 37.46 34.52
C GLY A 35 -48.58 36.51 33.31
N SER A 36 -47.54 36.52 32.46
CA SER A 36 -47.45 35.63 31.31
C SER A 36 -47.07 34.19 31.70
N GLN A 37 -47.92 33.22 31.35
CA GLN A 37 -47.58 31.79 31.29
C GLN A 37 -47.60 31.28 29.85
N ALA A 38 -47.07 30.06 29.67
CA ALA A 38 -47.14 29.24 28.46
C ALA A 38 -46.38 29.77 27.21
N VAL A 39 -45.05 29.62 27.24
CA VAL A 39 -44.37 29.03 26.07
C VAL A 39 -44.02 27.59 26.45
N VAL A 40 -44.62 26.61 25.76
CA VAL A 40 -44.20 25.21 25.84
C VAL A 40 -42.93 25.08 25.00
N GLY A 41 -41.75 25.06 25.63
CA GLY A 41 -40.48 24.95 24.91
C GLY A 41 -39.21 25.42 25.61
N THR A 42 -39.11 25.39 26.96
CA THR A 42 -37.94 25.93 27.69
C THR A 42 -37.45 25.09 28.88
N GLU A 43 -37.47 23.76 28.80
CA GLU A 43 -36.71 22.89 29.75
C GLU A 43 -35.61 22.07 29.07
N MET A 44 -35.82 21.56 27.84
CA MET A 44 -34.76 20.99 26.97
C MET A 44 -33.68 22.02 26.53
N ALA A 45 -33.76 23.27 26.99
CA ALA A 45 -32.82 24.36 26.70
C ALA A 45 -32.00 24.82 27.92
N LYS A 46 -32.04 24.08 29.04
CA LYS A 46 -31.32 24.40 30.28
C LYS A 46 -30.09 23.53 30.58
N VAL A 47 -29.62 22.73 29.61
CA VAL A 47 -28.24 22.21 29.59
C VAL A 47 -27.35 23.18 28.79
N ALA A 48 -27.36 24.44 29.21
CA ALA A 48 -26.53 25.48 28.63
C ALA A 48 -25.36 25.78 29.57
N LYS A 49 -24.14 25.50 29.08
CA LYS A 49 -22.90 26.11 29.60
C LYS A 49 -22.50 25.72 31.04
N VAL A 50 -22.52 24.43 31.36
CA VAL A 50 -21.32 23.85 31.98
C VAL A 50 -20.43 23.42 30.81
N ALA A 51 -19.47 24.28 30.45
CA ALA A 51 -18.30 23.80 29.72
C ALA A 51 -17.49 23.02 30.75
N THR A 52 -17.39 21.70 30.59
CA THR A 52 -16.91 20.82 31.65
C THR A 52 -15.39 20.79 31.70
N ASP A 53 -14.80 21.33 32.78
CA ASP A 53 -13.38 21.18 33.14
C ASP A 53 -13.00 19.72 33.54
N ILE A 54 -13.81 18.74 33.11
CA ILE A 54 -13.68 17.31 33.40
C ILE A 54 -12.90 16.67 32.25
N PRO A 55 -11.71 16.12 32.48
CA PRO A 55 -10.92 15.47 31.43
C PRO A 55 -11.64 14.30 30.74
N ALA A 56 -11.07 13.79 29.66
CA ALA A 56 -11.52 12.58 28.97
C ALA A 56 -11.56 11.37 29.92
N PHE A 57 -10.55 11.25 30.78
CA PHE A 57 -10.43 10.29 31.87
C PHE A 57 -9.34 10.78 32.86
N PRO A 58 -9.25 10.23 34.08
CA PRO A 58 -8.16 10.53 35.01
C PRO A 58 -6.79 10.21 34.38
N GLY A 59 -5.91 11.21 34.28
CA GLY A 59 -4.62 11.07 33.58
C GLY A 59 -4.66 11.38 32.07
N ALA A 60 -5.77 11.92 31.54
CA ALA A 60 -5.80 12.52 30.21
C ALA A 60 -5.13 13.91 30.20
N GLU A 61 -4.18 14.13 29.30
CA GLU A 61 -3.41 15.38 29.19
C GLU A 61 -3.38 15.94 27.76
N GLY A 62 -2.67 17.07 27.57
CA GLY A 62 -2.45 17.69 26.26
C GLY A 62 -3.70 18.31 25.60
N GLY A 63 -3.63 18.51 24.29
CA GLY A 63 -4.70 19.12 23.50
C GLY A 63 -6.00 18.31 23.44
N GLY A 64 -5.92 16.98 23.56
CA GLY A 64 -7.05 16.06 23.66
C GLY A 64 -7.66 15.93 25.07
N LYS A 65 -7.11 16.61 26.09
CA LYS A 65 -7.50 16.46 27.51
C LYS A 65 -8.99 16.52 27.79
N TYR A 66 -9.75 17.35 27.07
CA TYR A 66 -11.19 17.58 27.30
C TYR A 66 -12.10 16.95 26.21
N VAL A 67 -11.59 15.98 25.45
CA VAL A 67 -12.40 15.12 24.57
C VAL A 67 -13.41 14.36 25.42
N THR A 68 -14.69 14.32 25.04
CA THR A 68 -15.73 13.64 25.82
C THR A 68 -16.11 12.27 25.27
N GLY A 69 -15.78 11.97 24.02
CA GLY A 69 -16.08 10.69 23.38
C GLY A 69 -17.55 10.30 23.52
N GLY A 70 -17.81 9.09 23.99
CA GLY A 70 -19.14 8.51 24.23
C GLY A 70 -19.81 8.86 25.57
N ARG A 71 -19.28 9.82 26.36
CA ARG A 71 -19.81 10.23 27.67
C ARG A 71 -21.31 10.59 27.59
N GLY A 72 -22.14 9.93 28.39
CA GLY A 72 -23.60 10.15 28.43
C GLY A 72 -24.39 9.46 27.31
N GLY A 73 -23.74 8.61 26.49
CA GLY A 73 -24.32 8.00 25.29
C GLY A 73 -25.01 6.64 25.50
N GLU A 74 -25.17 5.93 24.39
CA GLU A 74 -25.48 4.50 24.38
C GLU A 74 -24.22 3.65 24.63
N VAL A 75 -24.37 2.35 24.83
CA VAL A 75 -23.26 1.38 24.75
C VAL A 75 -23.43 0.48 23.54
N TYR A 76 -22.30 0.06 22.97
CA TYR A 76 -22.26 -0.96 21.92
C TYR A 76 -21.26 -2.05 22.28
N GLU A 77 -21.73 -3.27 22.39
CA GLU A 77 -20.89 -4.43 22.67
C GLU A 77 -20.32 -5.04 21.40
N VAL A 78 -18.99 -5.14 21.32
CA VAL A 78 -18.31 -6.01 20.36
C VAL A 78 -18.28 -7.42 20.95
N THR A 79 -19.07 -8.31 20.36
CA THR A 79 -19.27 -9.71 20.79
C THR A 79 -18.69 -10.72 19.79
N THR A 80 -18.21 -10.27 18.62
CA THR A 80 -17.51 -11.12 17.64
C THR A 80 -16.29 -10.43 17.04
N LEU A 81 -15.26 -11.22 16.73
CA LEU A 81 -14.07 -10.78 15.99
C LEU A 81 -14.28 -10.73 14.47
N ALA A 82 -15.46 -11.15 13.98
CA ALA A 82 -15.76 -11.20 12.55
C ALA A 82 -15.95 -9.79 11.95
N ASP A 83 -15.26 -9.51 10.86
CA ASP A 83 -15.44 -8.30 10.05
C ASP A 83 -16.27 -8.55 8.78
N TYR A 84 -16.81 -7.49 8.18
CA TYR A 84 -17.58 -7.52 6.94
C TYR A 84 -17.10 -6.47 5.92
N GLY A 85 -17.06 -6.85 4.64
CA GLY A 85 -16.75 -5.94 3.54
C GLY A 85 -17.95 -5.08 3.13
N LYS A 86 -17.71 -4.00 2.37
CA LYS A 86 -18.74 -3.03 1.92
C LYS A 86 -19.95 -3.64 1.18
N ASP A 87 -19.75 -4.79 0.53
CA ASP A 87 -20.75 -5.51 -0.29
C ASP A 87 -21.37 -6.71 0.46
N GLU A 88 -20.96 -6.94 1.72
CA GLU A 88 -21.48 -8.00 2.59
C GLU A 88 -22.56 -7.46 3.55
N GLN A 89 -23.31 -8.36 4.19
CA GLN A 89 -24.29 -7.98 5.21
C GLN A 89 -23.56 -7.53 6.49
N THR A 90 -23.95 -6.37 7.03
CA THR A 90 -23.52 -5.88 8.35
C THR A 90 -23.66 -6.95 9.43
N ILE A 91 -22.57 -7.23 10.16
CA ILE A 91 -22.54 -8.16 11.28
C ILE A 91 -22.79 -7.39 12.58
N PRO A 92 -23.92 -7.60 13.29
CA PRO A 92 -24.11 -7.05 14.63
C PRO A 92 -23.08 -7.62 15.61
N GLY A 93 -22.61 -6.80 16.55
CA GLY A 93 -21.57 -7.18 17.50
C GLY A 93 -20.14 -7.17 16.93
N SER A 94 -19.95 -6.69 15.70
CA SER A 94 -18.61 -6.48 15.11
C SER A 94 -18.09 -5.07 15.38
N LEU A 95 -16.76 -4.90 15.41
CA LEU A 95 -16.13 -3.58 15.56
C LEU A 95 -16.53 -2.62 14.43
N ARG A 96 -16.67 -3.09 13.17
CA ARG A 96 -17.08 -2.23 12.05
C ARG A 96 -18.50 -1.66 12.22
N ALA A 97 -19.42 -2.44 12.79
CA ALA A 97 -20.76 -1.96 13.16
C ALA A 97 -20.77 -1.09 14.44
N ALA A 98 -19.79 -1.26 15.32
CA ALA A 98 -19.59 -0.40 16.50
C ALA A 98 -19.09 1.01 16.11
N VAL A 99 -18.21 1.13 15.11
CA VAL A 99 -17.60 2.40 14.71
C VAL A 99 -18.30 3.12 13.54
N SER A 100 -19.34 2.52 12.96
CA SER A 100 -20.14 3.12 11.88
C SER A 100 -21.16 4.16 12.33
N SER A 101 -21.32 4.39 13.63
CA SER A 101 -22.27 5.36 14.21
C SER A 101 -21.79 5.84 15.57
N GLY A 102 -22.20 7.06 15.95
CA GLY A 102 -21.64 7.82 17.08
C GLY A 102 -22.53 7.91 18.32
N ASN A 103 -22.17 8.82 19.23
CA ASN A 103 -22.83 9.09 20.52
C ASN A 103 -22.87 7.89 21.49
N ARG A 104 -21.78 7.12 21.56
CA ARG A 104 -21.74 5.86 22.32
C ARG A 104 -20.36 5.42 22.78
N THR A 105 -20.33 4.54 23.76
CA THR A 105 -19.12 3.87 24.24
C THR A 105 -19.11 2.43 23.75
N VAL A 106 -18.02 2.03 23.09
CA VAL A 106 -17.78 0.69 22.57
C VAL A 106 -16.99 -0.11 23.59
N VAL A 107 -17.57 -1.21 24.04
CA VAL A 107 -16.98 -2.18 24.98
C VAL A 107 -16.82 -3.53 24.28
N PHE A 108 -15.96 -4.40 24.81
CA PHE A 108 -15.59 -5.66 24.18
C PHE A 108 -15.92 -6.85 25.10
N ARG A 109 -16.89 -7.68 24.69
CA ARG A 109 -17.19 -8.97 25.34
C ARG A 109 -16.40 -10.13 24.72
N VAL A 110 -15.56 -9.85 23.72
CA VAL A 110 -14.64 -10.78 23.06
C VAL A 110 -13.24 -10.16 22.95
N GLY A 111 -12.20 -10.99 22.95
CA GLY A 111 -10.78 -10.63 22.79
C GLY A 111 -10.09 -11.58 21.82
N GLY A 112 -8.99 -11.12 21.21
CA GLY A 112 -8.27 -11.77 20.11
C GLY A 112 -8.05 -10.82 18.91
N THR A 113 -7.79 -11.39 17.73
CA THR A 113 -7.51 -10.62 16.51
C THR A 113 -8.74 -10.47 15.60
N ILE A 114 -9.11 -9.23 15.31
CA ILE A 114 -10.09 -8.83 14.30
C ILE A 114 -9.34 -8.69 12.97
N HIS A 115 -9.38 -9.72 12.13
CA HIS A 115 -8.87 -9.67 10.77
C HIS A 115 -9.85 -8.90 9.88
N LEU A 116 -9.45 -7.73 9.41
CA LEU A 116 -10.29 -6.90 8.56
C LEU A 116 -10.39 -7.47 7.14
N LYS A 117 -11.49 -7.19 6.44
CA LYS A 117 -11.69 -7.54 5.01
C LYS A 117 -11.40 -6.39 4.05
N GLU A 118 -11.35 -5.17 4.57
CA GLU A 118 -11.03 -3.92 3.86
C GLU A 118 -10.69 -2.85 4.92
N SER A 119 -10.15 -1.69 4.50
CA SER A 119 -9.85 -0.57 5.41
C SER A 119 -10.99 -0.25 6.38
N LEU A 120 -10.69 -0.13 7.67
CA LEU A 120 -11.64 0.29 8.68
C LEU A 120 -11.69 1.82 8.73
N LYS A 121 -12.89 2.40 8.88
CA LYS A 121 -13.08 3.84 9.09
C LYS A 121 -14.04 4.10 10.24
N ILE A 122 -13.54 4.79 11.27
CA ILE A 122 -14.32 5.22 12.43
C ILE A 122 -15.10 6.46 12.01
N LYS A 123 -16.42 6.30 11.77
CA LYS A 123 -17.32 7.32 11.23
C LYS A 123 -18.31 7.87 12.27
N GLY A 124 -18.36 7.26 13.44
CA GLY A 124 -19.13 7.76 14.57
C GLY A 124 -18.38 8.85 15.33
N SER A 125 -18.87 10.08 15.27
CA SER A 125 -18.43 11.16 16.18
C SER A 125 -19.01 10.96 17.59
N ASN A 126 -18.39 11.55 18.61
CA ASN A 126 -18.76 11.34 20.03
C ASN A 126 -18.68 9.85 20.39
N LEU A 127 -17.48 9.27 20.28
CA LEU A 127 -17.24 7.83 20.40
C LEU A 127 -16.09 7.55 21.37
N THR A 128 -16.30 6.64 22.31
CA THR A 128 -15.21 6.04 23.11
C THR A 128 -15.04 4.60 22.70
N ILE A 129 -13.82 4.12 22.43
CA ILE A 129 -13.52 2.71 22.20
C ILE A 129 -12.58 2.23 23.30
N ALA A 130 -13.11 1.42 24.22
CA ALA A 130 -12.47 1.07 25.48
C ALA A 130 -11.91 -0.36 25.45
N GLY A 131 -10.74 -0.54 24.83
CA GLY A 131 -10.08 -1.84 24.65
C GLY A 131 -9.76 -2.57 25.97
N GLN A 132 -9.65 -1.85 27.09
CA GLN A 132 -9.41 -2.45 28.42
C GLN A 132 -10.60 -3.26 28.96
N THR A 133 -11.75 -3.21 28.31
CA THR A 133 -12.90 -4.08 28.63
C THR A 133 -12.79 -5.49 28.05
N ALA A 134 -11.94 -5.68 27.03
CA ALA A 134 -11.78 -6.96 26.36
C ALA A 134 -11.21 -8.04 27.30
N PRO A 135 -11.63 -9.32 27.17
CA PRO A 135 -11.05 -10.43 27.90
C PRO A 135 -9.70 -10.89 27.31
N GLY A 136 -9.02 -11.79 28.03
CA GLY A 136 -7.83 -12.48 27.52
C GLY A 136 -6.60 -11.59 27.43
N ASP A 137 -6.17 -11.30 26.21
CA ASP A 137 -5.00 -10.46 25.89
C ASP A 137 -5.41 -9.07 25.38
N GLY A 138 -6.71 -8.80 25.26
CA GLY A 138 -7.26 -7.57 24.69
C GLY A 138 -7.69 -7.75 23.23
N ILE A 139 -7.70 -6.65 22.48
CA ILE A 139 -8.13 -6.62 21.07
C ILE A 139 -7.01 -6.10 20.16
N THR A 140 -6.79 -6.85 19.09
CA THR A 140 -5.92 -6.48 17.97
C THR A 140 -6.77 -6.32 16.71
N VAL A 141 -6.62 -5.23 15.99
CA VAL A 141 -7.19 -4.98 14.67
C VAL A 141 -6.09 -5.19 13.64
N SER A 142 -6.32 -6.07 12.65
CA SER A 142 -5.27 -6.59 11.77
C SER A 142 -5.63 -6.49 10.29
N ASP A 143 -4.62 -6.69 9.45
CA ASP A 143 -4.68 -6.98 8.00
C ASP A 143 -5.06 -5.78 7.09
N TYR A 144 -5.69 -4.72 7.60
CA TYR A 144 -5.96 -3.46 6.86
C TYR A 144 -5.85 -2.20 7.75
N THR A 145 -5.64 -1.04 7.10
CA THR A 145 -5.52 0.27 7.77
C THR A 145 -6.78 0.71 8.51
N THR A 146 -6.62 1.33 9.68
CA THR A 146 -7.71 2.01 10.39
C THR A 146 -7.57 3.53 10.27
N GLY A 147 -8.60 4.20 9.74
CA GLY A 147 -8.68 5.67 9.75
C GLY A 147 -9.71 6.20 10.73
N ILE A 148 -9.39 7.28 11.43
CA ILE A 148 -10.40 8.11 12.13
C ILE A 148 -10.96 9.09 11.09
N ASP A 149 -12.28 9.01 10.87
CA ASP A 149 -13.09 9.73 9.87
C ASP A 149 -14.27 10.42 10.59
N ALA A 150 -14.00 10.96 11.79
CA ALA A 150 -14.96 11.44 12.78
C ALA A 150 -14.33 12.40 13.82
N ASP A 151 -15.17 13.18 14.51
CA ASP A 151 -14.76 14.15 15.54
C ASP A 151 -15.16 13.68 16.96
N ASN A 152 -14.46 14.14 18.00
CA ASN A 152 -14.69 13.77 19.41
C ASN A 152 -14.59 12.25 19.64
N VAL A 153 -13.39 11.70 19.42
CA VAL A 153 -13.10 10.26 19.47
C VAL A 153 -12.04 9.95 20.54
N ILE A 154 -12.31 8.99 21.41
CA ILE A 154 -11.37 8.43 22.39
C ILE A 154 -11.04 6.98 22.01
N LEU A 155 -9.76 6.64 21.87
CA LEU A 155 -9.25 5.28 21.69
C LEU A 155 -8.34 4.91 22.86
N ARG A 156 -8.63 3.79 23.56
CA ARG A 156 -7.77 3.29 24.65
C ARG A 156 -7.51 1.79 24.55
N TYR A 157 -6.28 1.36 24.86
CA TYR A 157 -5.91 -0.06 25.02
C TYR A 157 -6.24 -0.95 23.81
N LEU A 158 -6.01 -0.42 22.60
CA LEU A 158 -6.20 -1.13 21.33
C LEU A 158 -4.86 -1.38 20.64
N ARG A 159 -4.77 -2.47 19.88
CA ARG A 159 -3.62 -2.75 19.00
C ARG A 159 -4.04 -2.70 17.54
N PHE A 160 -3.20 -2.12 16.71
CA PHE A 160 -3.35 -2.06 15.26
C PHE A 160 -2.10 -2.67 14.62
N ARG A 161 -2.30 -3.70 13.78
CA ARG A 161 -1.23 -4.48 13.15
C ARG A 161 -1.52 -4.59 11.65
N LEU A 162 -1.02 -3.69 10.78
CA LEU A 162 -1.38 -3.74 9.34
C LEU A 162 -0.95 -5.05 8.68
N THR A 163 0.26 -5.51 9.03
CA THR A 163 0.96 -6.66 8.42
C THR A 163 1.22 -6.50 6.92
N ASP A 164 1.83 -7.52 6.33
CA ASP A 164 2.05 -7.72 4.90
C ASP A 164 1.09 -8.78 4.29
N ARG A 165 -0.02 -9.14 4.96
CA ARG A 165 -0.99 -10.13 4.46
C ARG A 165 -1.69 -9.68 3.18
N TYR A 166 -2.11 -8.41 3.15
CA TYR A 166 -2.74 -7.75 2.00
C TYR A 166 -2.00 -6.44 1.69
N PRO A 167 -0.83 -6.48 1.02
CA PRO A 167 0.07 -5.34 0.99
C PRO A 167 -0.53 -4.12 0.30
N SER A 168 -0.54 -3.00 1.02
CA SER A 168 -0.94 -1.67 0.55
C SER A 168 0.04 -0.61 1.06
N GLU A 169 0.07 0.58 0.46
CA GLU A 169 0.90 1.71 0.94
C GLU A 169 0.19 2.54 2.02
N ASP A 170 -0.53 1.88 2.92
CA ASP A 170 -1.28 2.54 3.99
C ASP A 170 -0.49 2.59 5.32
N ASP A 171 -1.00 3.41 6.23
CA ASP A 171 -0.56 3.50 7.62
C ASP A 171 -1.33 2.49 8.50
N ALA A 172 -0.74 2.05 9.62
CA ALA A 172 -1.47 1.19 10.56
C ALA A 172 -2.66 1.94 11.20
N LEU A 173 -2.45 3.18 11.65
CA LEU A 173 -3.53 4.12 11.97
C LEU A 173 -3.20 5.56 11.57
N GLY A 174 -4.21 6.31 11.10
CA GLY A 174 -4.08 7.76 10.91
C GLY A 174 -5.40 8.55 10.93
N ALA A 175 -5.29 9.87 11.08
CA ALA A 175 -6.40 10.81 11.06
C ALA A 175 -5.97 12.19 10.54
N ARG A 176 -6.83 12.85 9.74
CA ARG A 176 -6.58 14.22 9.24
C ARG A 176 -7.88 15.02 9.12
N TYR A 177 -7.79 16.33 9.33
CA TYR A 177 -8.91 17.28 9.20
C TYR A 177 -10.03 17.13 10.24
N HIS A 178 -9.74 16.46 11.36
CA HIS A 178 -10.69 16.18 12.44
C HIS A 178 -10.39 16.95 13.72
N LYS A 179 -11.39 17.02 14.61
CA LYS A 179 -11.30 17.75 15.88
C LYS A 179 -11.55 16.85 17.08
N ASN A 180 -10.87 17.15 18.19
CA ASN A 180 -11.06 16.52 19.49
C ASN A 180 -10.76 14.99 19.42
N ILE A 181 -9.48 14.62 19.38
CA ILE A 181 -9.02 13.22 19.32
C ILE A 181 -8.16 12.90 20.54
N MET A 182 -8.43 11.76 21.18
CA MET A 182 -7.66 11.24 22.32
C MET A 182 -7.24 9.80 22.03
N ILE A 183 -5.93 9.55 21.98
CA ILE A 183 -5.35 8.21 21.86
C ILE A 183 -4.48 7.98 23.08
N ASP A 184 -4.73 6.90 23.82
CA ASP A 184 -4.05 6.58 25.08
C ASP A 184 -3.79 5.08 25.18
N HIS A 185 -2.57 4.69 25.57
CA HIS A 185 -2.22 3.27 25.75
C HIS A 185 -2.55 2.39 24.52
N CYS A 186 -2.27 2.86 23.30
CA CYS A 186 -2.48 2.08 22.08
C CYS A 186 -1.15 1.59 21.48
N SER A 187 -1.19 0.47 20.75
CA SER A 187 0.00 -0.07 20.08
C SER A 187 -0.21 -0.15 18.57
N PHE A 188 0.79 0.28 17.82
CA PHE A 188 0.77 0.39 16.37
C PHE A 188 2.02 -0.29 15.80
N SER A 189 1.80 -1.32 14.99
CA SER A 189 2.80 -1.98 14.12
C SER A 189 2.04 -2.57 12.94
N TRP A 190 2.56 -3.52 12.18
CA TRP A 190 3.65 -3.18 11.24
C TRP A 190 3.08 -2.28 10.14
N SER A 191 3.88 -1.62 9.30
CA SER A 191 3.32 -0.77 8.24
C SER A 191 4.22 -0.63 7.01
N VAL A 192 3.73 0.08 5.98
CA VAL A 192 4.34 0.13 4.63
C VAL A 192 4.77 1.54 4.20
N ASP A 193 4.00 2.62 4.44
CA ASP A 193 4.57 4.00 4.46
C ASP A 193 4.90 4.37 5.91
N GLU A 194 3.88 4.55 6.76
CA GLU A 194 4.02 5.09 8.12
C GLU A 194 3.29 4.28 9.19
N VAL A 195 3.75 4.25 10.44
CA VAL A 195 3.05 3.51 11.53
C VAL A 195 1.85 4.30 12.06
N LEU A 196 2.04 5.57 12.41
CA LEU A 196 1.05 6.38 13.12
C LEU A 196 1.08 7.86 12.68
N SER A 197 0.13 8.29 11.84
CA SER A 197 0.09 9.66 11.30
C SER A 197 -1.15 10.46 11.70
N LEU A 198 -0.95 11.50 12.52
CA LEU A 198 -1.98 12.43 13.01
C LEU A 198 -1.55 13.85 12.65
N TYR A 199 -2.21 14.50 11.68
CA TYR A 199 -1.87 15.88 11.29
C TYR A 199 -3.02 16.60 10.56
N ASP A 200 -2.94 17.93 10.45
CA ASP A 200 -4.08 18.79 10.07
C ASP A 200 -5.32 18.61 10.99
N ASN A 201 -5.13 18.15 12.23
CA ASN A 201 -6.19 17.99 13.24
C ASN A 201 -6.19 19.16 14.24
N VAL A 202 -7.25 19.27 15.05
CA VAL A 202 -7.36 20.26 16.14
C VAL A 202 -7.69 19.57 17.46
N ASN A 203 -7.07 19.97 18.58
CA ASN A 203 -7.25 19.36 19.91
C ASN A 203 -6.99 17.84 19.87
N THR A 204 -5.72 17.45 19.78
CA THR A 204 -5.32 16.04 19.66
C THR A 204 -4.32 15.67 20.74
N THR A 205 -4.49 14.54 21.41
CA THR A 205 -3.42 13.92 22.22
C THR A 205 -3.18 12.49 21.76
N VAL A 206 -1.91 12.12 21.64
CA VAL A 206 -1.44 10.73 21.63
C VAL A 206 -0.53 10.55 22.84
N GLN A 207 -0.95 9.74 23.81
CA GLN A 207 -0.22 9.51 25.04
C GLN A 207 0.03 8.03 25.30
N TRP A 208 1.12 7.71 26.00
CA TRP A 208 1.44 6.36 26.48
C TRP A 208 1.35 5.27 25.41
N SER A 209 1.67 5.54 24.14
CA SER A 209 1.42 4.63 23.01
C SER A 209 2.71 4.15 22.31
N ILE A 210 2.67 3.04 21.57
CA ILE A 210 3.83 2.47 20.84
C ILE A 210 3.60 2.58 19.33
N ALA A 211 4.56 3.10 18.58
CA ALA A 211 4.60 3.07 17.11
C ALA A 211 5.90 2.42 16.61
N SER A 212 5.85 1.12 16.30
CA SER A 212 7.04 0.31 16.05
C SER A 212 6.99 -0.62 14.83
N GLU A 213 8.19 -0.93 14.32
CA GLU A 213 8.45 -1.87 13.22
C GLU A 213 7.64 -1.60 11.93
N SER A 214 8.02 -0.54 11.23
CA SER A 214 7.63 -0.34 9.84
C SER A 214 8.57 -1.10 8.90
N MET A 215 8.03 -1.73 7.85
CA MET A 215 8.71 -2.81 7.10
C MET A 215 9.54 -2.28 5.92
N LEU A 216 10.88 -2.27 6.07
CA LEU A 216 11.83 -1.43 5.32
C LEU A 216 11.75 -1.51 3.78
N MET A 217 11.64 -2.72 3.23
CA MET A 217 11.73 -3.00 1.78
C MET A 217 10.55 -3.86 1.30
N THR A 218 9.38 -3.68 1.92
CA THR A 218 8.14 -4.36 1.51
C THR A 218 7.55 -3.74 0.22
N THR A 219 6.25 -3.87 -0.06
CA THR A 219 5.61 -3.49 -1.33
C THR A 219 5.49 -1.98 -1.61
N HIS A 220 6.27 -1.13 -0.95
CA HIS A 220 6.15 0.31 -1.08
C HIS A 220 6.66 0.83 -2.43
N GLN A 221 5.91 1.72 -3.10
CA GLN A 221 6.23 2.16 -4.47
C GLN A 221 7.56 2.91 -4.53
N LYS A 222 8.03 3.48 -3.41
CA LYS A 222 9.18 4.38 -3.33
C LYS A 222 10.47 3.60 -3.02
N GLY A 223 10.45 2.28 -3.04
CA GLY A 223 11.59 1.43 -2.66
C GLY A 223 11.68 1.40 -1.14
N ARG A 224 12.86 1.68 -0.58
CA ARG A 224 13.07 1.76 0.86
C ARG A 224 12.10 2.75 1.54
N HIS A 225 11.18 2.23 2.32
CA HIS A 225 10.25 2.95 3.19
C HIS A 225 9.84 2.06 4.35
N GLY A 226 9.85 2.65 5.53
CA GLY A 226 9.34 2.04 6.75
C GLY A 226 9.53 3.09 7.83
N TYR A 227 8.50 3.91 8.05
CA TYR A 227 8.61 5.14 8.81
C TYR A 227 7.66 5.22 10.02
N GLY A 228 8.02 6.01 11.04
CA GLY A 228 7.23 6.14 12.26
C GLY A 228 5.90 6.87 12.04
N GLY A 229 5.93 8.08 11.48
CA GLY A 229 4.73 8.79 11.02
C GLY A 229 4.85 10.31 10.96
N ILE A 230 3.79 10.97 10.48
CA ILE A 230 3.67 12.44 10.48
C ILE A 230 2.81 12.89 11.68
N TRP A 231 3.40 13.70 12.56
CA TRP A 231 2.73 14.26 13.74
C TRP A 231 2.60 15.78 13.60
N GLY A 232 1.39 16.30 13.81
CA GLY A 232 1.07 17.73 13.67
C GLY A 232 -0.32 18.08 14.20
N GLY A 233 -0.83 19.24 13.83
CA GLY A 233 -2.13 19.77 14.24
C GLY A 233 -2.06 21.03 15.12
N ARG A 234 -3.20 21.71 15.26
CA ARG A 234 -3.38 22.88 16.15
C ARG A 234 -3.82 22.39 17.53
N ASN A 235 -3.05 22.73 18.57
CA ASN A 235 -3.24 22.20 19.93
C ASN A 235 -3.13 20.66 19.91
N ALA A 236 -1.94 20.17 19.54
CA ALA A 236 -1.63 18.76 19.44
C ALA A 236 -0.52 18.37 20.43
N THR A 237 -0.65 17.22 21.09
CA THR A 237 0.29 16.74 22.10
C THR A 237 0.64 15.27 21.87
N TYR A 238 1.92 14.96 21.91
CA TYR A 238 2.46 13.62 21.73
C TYR A 238 3.47 13.37 22.85
N HIS A 239 3.08 12.59 23.87
CA HIS A 239 3.91 12.38 25.05
C HIS A 239 3.90 10.96 25.63
N HIS A 240 5.00 10.58 26.28
CA HIS A 240 5.24 9.22 26.80
C HIS A 240 5.02 8.10 25.77
N ASN A 241 5.24 8.37 24.49
CA ASN A 241 5.15 7.37 23.44
C ASN A 241 6.51 6.74 23.15
N LEU A 242 6.51 5.52 22.63
CA LEU A 242 7.69 4.82 22.11
C LEU A 242 7.63 4.77 20.59
N LEU A 243 8.66 5.27 19.90
CA LEU A 243 8.89 5.05 18.47
C LEU A 243 10.12 4.18 18.30
N ALA A 244 9.98 3.00 17.70
CA ALA A 244 11.06 2.01 17.68
C ALA A 244 11.14 1.23 16.36
N HIS A 245 12.35 0.97 15.86
CA HIS A 245 12.59 0.16 14.65
C HIS A 245 11.95 0.72 13.37
N ASN A 246 11.93 2.06 13.21
CA ASN A 246 11.47 2.72 11.99
C ASN A 246 12.63 3.48 11.32
N ALA A 247 12.85 3.30 10.02
CA ALA A 247 14.00 3.83 9.29
C ALA A 247 14.07 5.37 9.23
N SER A 248 12.92 6.04 9.34
CA SER A 248 12.79 7.51 9.30
C SER A 248 11.45 7.98 9.88
N ARG A 249 11.22 9.31 9.86
CA ARG A 249 10.02 10.01 10.39
C ARG A 249 9.68 9.56 11.81
N ASN A 250 10.56 9.83 12.77
CA ASN A 250 10.35 9.51 14.18
C ASN A 250 10.19 10.75 15.09
N PRO A 251 9.11 11.53 15.00
CA PRO A 251 8.14 11.65 13.90
C PRO A 251 8.68 12.58 12.80
N ARG A 252 7.91 12.80 11.74
CA ARG A 252 8.05 13.98 10.86
C ARG A 252 7.00 15.03 11.21
N PHE A 253 7.37 16.31 11.27
CA PHE A 253 6.39 17.41 11.32
C PHE A 253 5.99 17.84 9.90
N PRO A 254 4.70 18.10 9.62
CA PRO A 254 4.20 18.40 8.27
C PRO A 254 4.72 19.74 7.74
N THR A 255 4.72 19.91 6.42
CA THR A 255 5.35 21.07 5.73
C THR A 255 4.41 21.90 4.88
N ASP A 256 3.12 21.54 4.82
CA ASP A 256 2.11 22.18 3.97
C ASP A 256 0.98 22.78 4.83
N LYS A 257 0.21 23.70 4.25
CA LYS A 257 -0.64 24.64 5.01
C LYS A 257 -2.13 24.32 4.87
N ARG A 258 -2.80 24.03 5.98
CA ARG A 258 -4.27 24.16 6.14
C ARG A 258 -4.60 24.76 7.49
N GLU A 259 -4.22 24.06 8.56
CA GLU A 259 -4.14 24.62 9.92
C GLU A 259 -2.78 25.31 10.14
N ILE A 260 -2.64 26.02 11.27
CA ILE A 260 -1.33 26.47 11.79
C ILE A 260 -0.99 25.54 12.94
N ASP A 261 0.12 24.80 12.81
CA ASP A 261 0.53 23.82 13.81
C ASP A 261 0.88 24.48 15.15
N ALA A 262 0.46 23.83 16.24
CA ALA A 262 0.89 24.11 17.60
C ALA A 262 1.04 22.76 18.31
N VAL A 263 2.28 22.29 18.43
CA VAL A 263 2.61 20.88 18.72
C VAL A 263 3.56 20.75 19.92
N GLU A 264 3.19 19.89 20.86
CA GLU A 264 4.01 19.45 21.98
C GLU A 264 4.51 18.01 21.70
N MET A 265 5.81 17.79 21.54
CA MET A 265 6.42 16.46 21.42
C MET A 265 7.40 16.26 22.57
N THR A 266 6.94 15.59 23.63
CA THR A 266 7.63 15.66 24.93
C THR A 266 7.64 14.34 25.69
N ASN A 267 8.74 14.00 26.37
CA ASN A 267 8.89 12.75 27.12
C ASN A 267 8.69 11.43 26.32
N ASN A 268 8.87 11.45 25.00
CA ASN A 268 8.83 10.23 24.17
C ASN A 268 10.19 9.51 24.15
N VAL A 269 10.20 8.22 23.85
CA VAL A 269 11.42 7.43 23.58
C VAL A 269 11.54 7.15 22.08
N ILE A 270 12.70 7.44 21.50
CA ILE A 270 13.00 7.22 20.07
C ILE A 270 14.15 6.22 19.98
N TYR A 271 13.89 5.03 19.44
CA TYR A 271 14.83 3.90 19.42
C TYR A 271 15.10 3.33 18.01
N ASN A 272 16.37 3.00 17.74
CA ASN A 272 16.83 2.30 16.53
C ASN A 272 16.26 2.90 15.23
N TRP A 273 16.39 4.23 15.04
CA TRP A 273 16.10 4.85 13.75
C TRP A 273 17.14 4.45 12.70
N GLY A 274 16.83 4.63 11.42
CA GLY A 274 17.71 4.23 10.31
C GLY A 274 18.67 5.35 9.91
N PHE A 275 18.21 6.16 8.96
CA PHE A 275 18.99 7.25 8.34
C PHE A 275 18.52 8.65 8.74
N PHE A 276 17.34 8.82 9.35
CA PHE A 276 16.97 10.03 10.10
C PHE A 276 16.12 9.67 11.32
N SER A 277 16.21 10.46 12.39
CA SER A 277 15.30 10.41 13.54
C SER A 277 14.06 11.30 13.28
N SER A 278 13.97 12.46 13.91
CA SER A 278 12.88 13.42 13.74
C SER A 278 13.24 14.49 12.68
N TYR A 279 12.26 15.03 11.92
CA TYR A 279 12.52 16.10 10.94
C TYR A 279 11.30 16.90 10.46
N GLY A 280 11.54 18.04 9.78
CA GLY A 280 10.53 18.80 9.04
C GLY A 280 9.99 20.06 9.73
N GLY A 281 8.68 20.31 9.62
CA GLY A 281 8.00 21.45 10.22
C GLY A 281 7.63 22.56 9.22
N GLY A 282 6.39 23.04 9.32
CA GLY A 282 5.74 23.98 8.42
C GLY A 282 5.47 25.33 9.08
N GLU A 283 4.41 26.02 8.65
CA GLU A 283 3.99 27.26 9.32
C GLU A 283 3.26 26.91 10.62
N GLY A 284 4.00 26.97 11.73
CA GLY A 284 3.57 26.46 13.02
C GLY A 284 4.60 26.68 14.12
N SER A 285 4.28 26.20 15.32
CA SER A 285 5.07 26.37 16.53
C SER A 285 5.21 25.01 17.25
N TYR A 286 6.43 24.58 17.54
CA TYR A 286 6.74 23.22 17.96
C TYR A 286 7.64 23.18 19.21
N ASN A 287 7.32 22.33 20.19
CA ASN A 287 8.22 21.93 21.27
C ASN A 287 8.74 20.50 21.01
N VAL A 288 10.05 20.29 21.14
CA VAL A 288 10.69 18.98 21.23
C VAL A 288 11.48 18.94 22.55
N LEU A 289 10.82 18.49 23.62
CA LEU A 289 11.28 18.67 25.01
C LEU A 289 11.47 17.33 25.72
N ASN A 290 12.59 17.13 26.42
CA ASN A 290 12.81 15.99 27.34
C ASN A 290 12.53 14.58 26.75
N ASN A 291 12.70 14.39 25.44
CA ASN A 291 12.61 13.07 24.80
C ASN A 291 13.93 12.30 24.94
N TYR A 292 13.88 10.97 24.94
CA TYR A 292 15.05 10.10 25.07
C TYR A 292 15.38 9.41 23.74
N TYR A 293 16.53 9.72 23.17
CA TYR A 293 17.00 9.15 21.91
C TYR A 293 18.08 8.10 22.15
N LYS A 294 17.88 6.89 21.61
CA LYS A 294 18.84 5.77 21.68
C LYS A 294 19.02 5.09 20.32
N TYR A 295 20.23 5.15 19.79
CA TYR A 295 20.56 4.42 18.56
C TYR A 295 20.52 2.90 18.79
N GLY A 296 20.28 2.14 17.73
CA GLY A 296 20.29 0.68 17.73
C GLY A 296 21.12 0.10 16.58
N PRO A 297 21.03 -1.22 16.33
CA PRO A 297 21.84 -1.90 15.33
C PRO A 297 21.68 -1.37 13.90
N ASN A 298 20.49 -0.88 13.52
CA ASN A 298 20.21 -0.35 12.19
C ASN A 298 20.67 1.11 12.01
N THR A 299 20.86 1.86 13.10
CA THR A 299 21.17 3.29 13.05
C THR A 299 22.56 3.55 12.46
N TYR A 300 22.60 4.32 11.36
CA TYR A 300 23.85 4.62 10.65
C TYR A 300 24.75 5.48 11.55
N ARG A 301 26.04 5.16 11.58
CA ARG A 301 26.99 5.72 12.58
C ARG A 301 27.12 7.23 12.53
N ASP A 302 26.88 7.84 11.37
CA ASP A 302 26.87 9.28 11.13
C ASP A 302 25.62 10.00 11.65
N VAL A 303 24.49 9.32 11.86
CA VAL A 303 23.24 9.91 12.41
C VAL A 303 22.88 9.44 13.82
N ARG A 304 23.78 8.71 14.51
CA ARG A 304 23.57 8.22 15.89
C ARG A 304 23.36 9.29 16.95
N SER A 305 23.63 10.56 16.64
CA SER A 305 23.40 11.70 17.54
C SER A 305 22.24 12.60 17.09
N GLN A 306 21.49 12.24 16.05
CA GLN A 306 20.45 13.08 15.46
C GLN A 306 19.22 13.23 16.37
N ILE A 307 18.89 14.49 16.71
CA ILE A 307 17.61 14.86 17.32
C ILE A 307 16.62 15.31 16.24
N PHE A 308 16.94 16.36 15.46
CA PHE A 308 16.01 16.96 14.50
C PHE A 308 16.70 17.59 13.27
N VAL A 309 16.13 17.47 12.07
CA VAL A 309 16.68 18.05 10.80
C VAL A 309 15.60 18.70 9.90
N ASP A 310 16.03 19.36 8.80
CA ASP A 310 15.18 19.85 7.69
C ASP A 310 14.03 20.82 8.08
N VAL A 311 14.32 21.77 8.97
CA VAL A 311 13.37 22.83 9.35
C VAL A 311 13.15 23.85 8.23
N GLY A 312 11.88 24.15 7.93
CA GLY A 312 11.48 24.99 6.79
C GLY A 312 11.93 26.45 6.85
N SER A 313 12.94 26.83 6.07
CA SER A 313 13.44 28.22 5.96
C SER A 313 12.50 29.18 5.22
N LYS A 314 12.41 30.44 5.68
CA LYS A 314 11.88 31.68 5.05
C LYS A 314 10.47 31.71 4.40
N LYS A 315 10.00 30.63 3.79
CA LYS A 315 8.67 30.46 3.15
C LYS A 315 7.57 30.12 4.17
N TYR A 316 7.98 29.70 5.36
CA TYR A 316 7.14 29.23 6.46
C TYR A 316 7.51 30.01 7.73
N LYS A 317 6.52 30.38 8.55
CA LYS A 317 6.77 31.08 9.83
C LYS A 317 7.04 30.08 10.96
N THR A 318 7.95 29.15 10.73
CA THR A 318 8.25 28.05 11.66
C THR A 318 8.92 28.59 12.92
N ARG A 319 8.48 28.13 14.09
CA ARG A 319 9.10 28.42 15.39
C ARG A 319 9.28 27.13 16.15
N MET A 320 10.46 26.88 16.71
CA MET A 320 10.74 25.61 17.40
C MET A 320 11.64 25.80 18.61
N PHE A 321 11.22 25.20 19.73
CA PHE A 321 12.08 24.92 20.87
C PHE A 321 12.54 23.46 20.83
N ILE A 322 13.83 23.24 21.10
CA ILE A 322 14.42 21.93 21.38
C ILE A 322 15.23 22.09 22.66
N GLY A 323 15.00 21.23 23.67
CA GLY A 323 15.75 21.31 24.92
C GLY A 323 15.51 20.12 25.86
N GLY A 324 16.48 19.84 26.73
CA GLY A 324 16.42 18.79 27.74
C GLY A 324 16.31 17.35 27.21
N ASN A 325 16.34 17.13 25.90
CA ASN A 325 16.35 15.81 25.29
C ASN A 325 17.68 15.10 25.60
N TYR A 326 17.61 13.82 25.93
CA TYR A 326 18.78 12.99 26.21
C TYR A 326 19.21 12.22 24.95
N MET A 327 20.51 12.25 24.64
CA MET A 327 21.10 11.52 23.52
C MET A 327 22.06 10.45 24.03
N TYR A 328 21.63 9.18 23.96
CA TYR A 328 22.39 8.04 24.47
C TYR A 328 23.80 7.96 23.84
N GLY A 329 24.82 8.02 24.70
CA GLY A 329 26.22 7.97 24.29
C GLY A 329 26.79 9.28 23.74
N ASN A 330 26.06 10.41 23.79
CA ASN A 330 26.60 11.72 23.43
C ASN A 330 26.23 12.80 24.47
N GLU A 331 27.17 13.06 25.39
CA GLU A 331 27.02 14.06 26.46
C GLU A 331 26.91 15.49 25.91
N SER A 332 27.69 15.85 24.88
CA SER A 332 27.71 17.21 24.32
C SER A 332 26.35 17.61 23.75
N VAL A 333 25.69 16.68 23.05
CA VAL A 333 24.37 16.84 22.45
C VAL A 333 23.25 16.80 23.49
N THR A 334 23.46 16.07 24.58
CA THR A 334 22.58 16.08 25.75
C THR A 334 22.65 17.42 26.50
N GLN A 335 23.83 18.06 26.53
CA GLN A 335 24.05 19.36 27.17
C GLN A 335 23.58 20.54 26.31
N ASP A 336 23.82 20.51 24.99
CA ASP A 336 23.24 21.45 24.02
C ASP A 336 22.60 20.69 22.86
N ASN A 337 21.28 20.52 22.92
CA ASN A 337 20.51 19.90 21.84
C ASN A 337 20.61 20.66 20.50
N TRP A 338 21.12 21.91 20.48
CA TRP A 338 21.33 22.70 19.27
C TRP A 338 22.74 22.58 18.66
N GLN A 339 23.58 21.67 19.18
CA GLN A 339 24.96 21.53 18.72
C GLN A 339 25.05 21.14 17.22
N LEU A 340 25.73 21.98 16.45
CA LEU A 340 25.93 21.79 15.01
C LEU A 340 27.01 20.75 14.70
N GLY A 341 26.60 19.48 14.68
CA GLY A 341 27.40 18.35 14.18
C GLY A 341 26.62 17.05 14.34
N THR A 342 26.20 16.44 13.23
CA THR A 342 25.35 15.22 13.10
C THR A 342 24.01 15.19 13.87
N SER A 343 23.80 16.14 14.76
CA SER A 343 22.78 16.12 15.80
C SER A 343 21.61 17.02 15.46
N ILE A 344 21.94 18.19 14.92
CA ILE A 344 21.11 18.95 14.00
C ILE A 344 21.84 19.04 12.66
N GLY A 345 21.51 18.11 11.76
CA GLY A 345 21.81 18.23 10.33
C GLY A 345 21.00 19.37 9.72
N SER A 346 21.68 20.48 9.40
CA SER A 346 21.12 21.64 8.69
C SER A 346 19.71 22.08 9.10
N ILE A 347 19.57 22.71 10.28
CA ILE A 347 18.53 23.75 10.40
C ILE A 347 18.91 24.87 9.44
N ILE A 348 18.11 24.99 8.38
CA ILE A 348 18.39 25.85 7.22
C ILE A 348 18.25 27.34 7.57
N ASP A 349 17.53 27.65 8.67
CA ASP A 349 17.26 29.02 9.11
C ASP A 349 17.31 29.15 10.64
N PRO A 350 18.40 29.68 11.22
CA PRO A 350 18.50 29.89 12.66
C PRO A 350 17.44 30.82 13.27
N SER A 351 16.68 31.58 12.46
CA SER A 351 15.59 32.43 12.97
C SER A 351 14.36 31.65 13.44
N THR A 352 14.29 30.34 13.21
CA THR A 352 13.23 29.48 13.75
C THR A 352 13.47 29.06 15.20
N ARG A 353 14.70 29.24 15.75
CA ARG A 353 15.05 28.84 17.13
C ARG A 353 14.34 29.71 18.16
N LEU A 354 13.72 29.06 19.14
CA LEU A 354 13.25 29.67 20.38
C LEU A 354 14.25 29.42 21.52
N ALA A 355 14.29 30.33 22.48
CA ALA A 355 15.14 30.22 23.67
C ALA A 355 14.46 29.47 24.83
N GLU A 356 13.13 29.49 24.87
CA GLU A 356 12.26 28.88 25.89
C GLU A 356 11.15 28.07 25.19
N PRO A 357 10.53 27.09 25.86
CA PRO A 357 9.35 26.39 25.33
C PRO A 357 8.21 27.36 25.01
N ILE A 358 7.42 27.03 23.97
CA ILE A 358 6.11 27.68 23.79
C ILE A 358 5.09 27.08 24.75
N GLU A 359 4.09 27.86 25.11
CA GLU A 359 2.82 27.28 25.54
C GLU A 359 2.01 26.91 24.28
N VAL A 360 1.71 25.62 24.13
CA VAL A 360 0.91 25.10 23.01
C VAL A 360 -0.55 25.47 23.24
N ARG A 361 -0.94 26.64 22.71
CA ARG A 361 -2.30 27.21 22.84
C ARG A 361 -3.11 27.00 21.56
N GLY A 362 -4.36 26.58 21.70
CA GLY A 362 -5.34 26.66 20.61
C GLY A 362 -5.90 28.07 20.46
N GLU A 363 -5.76 28.69 19.28
CA GLU A 363 -6.58 29.86 18.95
C GLU A 363 -8.06 29.48 18.79
N TYR A 364 -8.93 30.39 19.24
CA TYR A 364 -10.37 30.23 19.47
C TYR A 364 -11.14 29.45 18.39
N ASP A 365 -11.98 28.52 18.84
CA ASP A 365 -13.10 27.96 18.06
C ASP A 365 -14.25 27.50 18.99
N ASN A 366 -13.92 26.82 20.11
CA ASN A 366 -14.90 26.15 20.99
C ASN A 366 -15.30 26.91 22.27
N GLY A 367 -14.76 28.10 22.54
CA GLY A 367 -15.13 28.92 23.71
C GLY A 367 -14.60 28.46 25.09
N ILE A 368 -13.72 27.46 25.14
CA ILE A 368 -12.87 27.15 26.31
C ILE A 368 -11.81 28.27 26.45
N SER A 369 -11.45 28.66 27.68
CA SER A 369 -10.44 29.72 27.88
C SER A 369 -9.04 29.27 27.44
N PRO A 370 -8.21 30.15 26.85
CA PRO A 370 -6.80 29.86 26.62
C PRO A 370 -6.04 29.45 27.90
N ASP A 371 -6.49 29.93 29.06
CA ASP A 371 -5.85 29.70 30.36
C ASP A 371 -6.13 28.30 30.97
N ALA A 372 -6.97 27.48 30.33
CA ALA A 372 -7.45 26.21 30.88
C ALA A 372 -6.48 25.02 30.72
N TYR A 373 -5.48 25.14 29.84
CA TYR A 373 -4.58 24.02 29.50
C TYR A 373 -3.28 24.05 30.34
N GLY A 374 -2.68 25.23 30.48
CA GLY A 374 -1.42 25.43 31.20
C GLY A 374 -0.20 24.80 30.51
N PRO A 375 1.01 24.99 31.07
CA PRO A 375 2.20 24.30 30.59
C PRO A 375 2.13 22.81 30.94
N TYR A 376 2.40 21.95 29.95
CA TYR A 376 2.57 20.52 30.16
C TYR A 376 3.70 20.24 31.17
N GLN A 377 3.48 19.31 32.10
CA GLN A 377 4.39 19.06 33.24
C GLN A 377 5.43 17.99 32.89
N ALA A 378 6.42 18.36 32.08
CA ALA A 378 7.44 17.43 31.59
C ALA A 378 8.35 16.89 32.71
N THR A 379 8.49 15.56 32.80
CA THR A 379 9.56 14.88 33.55
C THR A 379 10.90 15.04 32.82
N ASP A 380 12.03 14.67 33.43
CA ASP A 380 13.29 14.61 32.68
C ASP A 380 13.32 13.40 31.73
N ALA A 381 14.18 13.43 30.70
CA ALA A 381 14.23 12.41 29.67
C ALA A 381 14.61 11.00 30.17
N GLN A 382 15.38 10.88 31.27
CA GLN A 382 15.75 9.57 31.80
C GLN A 382 14.66 8.97 32.70
N THR A 383 13.92 9.81 33.43
CA THR A 383 12.69 9.41 34.12
C THR A 383 11.63 8.97 33.11
N ALA A 384 11.38 9.78 32.08
CA ALA A 384 10.48 9.44 30.98
C ALA A 384 10.84 8.12 30.29
N TYR A 385 12.13 7.82 30.07
CA TYR A 385 12.55 6.54 29.52
C TYR A 385 12.11 5.34 30.38
N ALA A 386 12.19 5.44 31.71
CA ALA A 386 11.72 4.39 32.60
C ALA A 386 10.19 4.27 32.59
N GLU A 387 9.49 5.41 32.61
CA GLU A 387 8.02 5.49 32.60
C GLU A 387 7.43 4.89 31.30
N VAL A 388 7.98 5.25 30.14
CA VAL A 388 7.57 4.74 28.82
C VAL A 388 7.79 3.23 28.70
N LEU A 389 8.92 2.72 29.19
CA LEU A 389 9.25 1.29 29.14
C LEU A 389 8.39 0.42 30.08
N ALA A 390 7.80 1.02 31.10
CA ALA A 390 6.81 0.36 31.96
C ALA A 390 5.40 0.44 31.34
N GLY A 391 4.89 1.65 31.15
CA GLY A 391 3.46 1.91 30.92
C GLY A 391 3.00 1.90 29.46
N SER A 392 3.84 2.29 28.49
CA SER A 392 3.33 2.60 27.14
C SER A 392 2.86 1.39 26.33
N GLY A 393 1.92 1.60 25.41
CA GLY A 393 1.25 0.59 24.60
C GLY A 393 -0.04 0.07 25.23
N ALA A 394 -0.71 -0.86 24.54
CA ALA A 394 -1.88 -1.57 25.05
C ALA A 394 -1.46 -2.60 26.12
N THR A 395 -1.25 -2.08 27.33
CA THR A 395 -0.83 -2.81 28.54
C THR A 395 -1.97 -3.48 29.30
N LEU A 396 -3.22 -3.13 29.01
CA LEU A 396 -4.42 -3.80 29.53
C LEU A 396 -5.13 -4.59 28.43
N PRO A 397 -5.70 -5.78 28.73
CA PRO A 397 -5.64 -6.50 30.02
C PRO A 397 -4.25 -7.01 30.39
N ARG A 398 -3.35 -7.14 29.41
CA ARG A 398 -1.91 -7.38 29.56
C ARG A 398 -1.18 -6.80 28.34
N ARG A 399 0.14 -6.61 28.41
CA ARG A 399 0.99 -6.32 27.23
C ARG A 399 1.16 -7.60 26.38
N ASP A 400 1.08 -7.48 25.05
CA ASP A 400 1.23 -8.63 24.14
C ASP A 400 2.69 -9.02 23.86
N ALA A 401 2.87 -10.18 23.21
CA ALA A 401 4.18 -10.74 22.90
C ALA A 401 5.01 -9.90 21.92
N VAL A 402 4.39 -9.06 21.08
CA VAL A 402 5.08 -8.15 20.15
C VAL A 402 5.64 -6.97 20.92
N ASP A 403 4.80 -6.25 21.66
CA ASP A 403 5.19 -5.08 22.43
C ASP A 403 6.21 -5.44 23.52
N ALA A 404 6.08 -6.63 24.14
CA ALA A 404 7.05 -7.16 25.10
C ALA A 404 8.44 -7.36 24.48
N ARG A 405 8.52 -7.82 23.22
CA ARG A 405 9.79 -7.91 22.48
C ARG A 405 10.38 -6.52 22.24
N ILE A 406 9.58 -5.57 21.74
CA ILE A 406 10.05 -4.20 21.47
C ILE A 406 10.58 -3.54 22.75
N MET A 407 9.90 -3.71 23.90
CA MET A 407 10.41 -3.22 25.19
C MET A 407 11.76 -3.84 25.57
N ASN A 408 11.96 -5.13 25.30
CA ASN A 408 13.23 -5.81 25.55
C ASN A 408 14.33 -5.39 24.56
N ASP A 409 14.00 -5.09 23.31
CA ASP A 409 14.93 -4.53 22.33
C ASP A 409 15.40 -3.12 22.70
N VAL A 410 14.47 -2.24 23.09
CA VAL A 410 14.80 -0.89 23.57
C VAL A 410 15.65 -0.95 24.84
N LYS A 411 15.37 -1.86 25.79
CA LYS A 411 16.20 -2.09 26.97
C LYS A 411 17.63 -2.52 26.59
N ASN A 412 17.76 -3.62 25.85
CA ASN A 412 19.03 -4.29 25.58
C ASN A 412 19.89 -3.62 24.49
N GLY A 413 19.30 -2.77 23.65
CA GLY A 413 20.00 -2.18 22.50
C GLY A 413 20.07 -3.14 21.30
N THR A 414 19.04 -3.96 21.12
CA THR A 414 19.01 -5.07 20.15
C THR A 414 17.88 -4.94 19.11
N GLY A 415 17.69 -5.98 18.29
CA GLY A 415 16.64 -6.06 17.29
C GLY A 415 17.06 -5.47 15.95
N ALA A 416 16.18 -5.59 14.95
CA ALA A 416 16.47 -5.25 13.56
C ALA A 416 15.29 -4.46 12.94
N PHE A 417 15.46 -4.01 11.70
CA PHE A 417 14.35 -3.78 10.78
C PHE A 417 13.97 -5.12 10.14
N ILE A 418 12.70 -5.27 9.80
CA ILE A 418 12.13 -6.45 9.12
C ILE A 418 11.51 -6.03 7.79
N ASN A 419 11.26 -6.98 6.89
CA ASN A 419 10.52 -6.75 5.64
C ASN A 419 9.14 -7.43 5.59
N SER A 420 8.87 -8.32 6.54
CA SER A 420 7.59 -9.00 6.75
C SER A 420 7.32 -9.21 8.25
N SER A 421 6.07 -9.08 8.66
CA SER A 421 5.59 -9.43 10.01
C SER A 421 5.92 -10.89 10.42
N ARG A 422 6.08 -11.78 9.45
CA ARG A 422 6.45 -13.19 9.66
C ARG A 422 7.92 -13.34 10.12
N GLU A 423 8.81 -12.41 9.76
CA GLU A 423 10.18 -12.35 10.27
C GLU A 423 10.20 -12.08 11.79
N ALA A 424 9.23 -11.31 12.29
CA ALA A 424 8.99 -11.04 13.69
C ALA A 424 8.21 -12.16 14.42
N GLY A 425 7.87 -13.25 13.74
CA GLY A 425 7.13 -14.39 14.30
C GLY A 425 5.61 -14.26 14.31
N TRP A 426 5.03 -13.32 13.55
CA TRP A 426 3.57 -13.21 13.41
C TRP A 426 2.98 -14.40 12.64
N ILE A 427 1.86 -14.94 13.14
CA ILE A 427 1.09 -16.03 12.53
C ILE A 427 -0.24 -15.45 12.07
N TYR A 428 -0.52 -15.49 10.75
CA TYR A 428 -1.70 -14.84 10.17
C TYR A 428 -3.05 -15.45 10.57
N ASP A 429 -3.07 -16.72 10.96
CA ASP A 429 -4.30 -17.46 11.27
C ASP A 429 -4.31 -17.97 12.73
N ASP A 430 -3.75 -17.17 13.65
CA ASP A 430 -3.86 -17.37 15.10
C ASP A 430 -5.29 -17.03 15.57
N HIS A 431 -6.22 -17.97 15.34
CA HIS A 431 -7.65 -17.83 15.63
C HIS A 431 -8.01 -17.96 17.13
N ASN A 432 -7.17 -17.43 18.03
CA ASN A 432 -7.46 -17.41 19.47
C ASN A 432 -8.61 -16.42 19.78
N VAL A 433 -9.83 -16.95 19.94
CA VAL A 433 -11.03 -16.21 20.34
C VAL A 433 -11.31 -16.45 21.82
N ILE A 434 -11.33 -15.38 22.62
CA ILE A 434 -11.65 -15.45 24.05
C ILE A 434 -12.91 -14.63 24.30
N THR A 435 -13.98 -15.24 24.82
CA THR A 435 -15.17 -14.51 25.28
C THR A 435 -15.08 -14.21 26.78
N THR A 436 -15.73 -13.13 27.22
CA THR A 436 -15.82 -12.81 28.65
C THR A 436 -16.71 -13.82 29.38
N LYS A 437 -16.49 -13.92 30.69
CA LYS A 437 -17.32 -14.71 31.63
C LYS A 437 -18.13 -13.81 32.58
N LEU A 438 -17.93 -12.51 32.49
CA LEU A 438 -18.68 -11.51 33.24
C LEU A 438 -20.07 -11.38 32.61
N VAL A 439 -21.10 -11.53 33.43
CA VAL A 439 -22.49 -11.24 33.04
C VAL A 439 -22.68 -9.73 33.02
N ASP A 440 -23.46 -9.28 32.04
CA ASP A 440 -24.09 -7.97 31.93
C ASP A 440 -25.54 -8.31 31.55
N SER A 441 -26.48 -8.03 32.45
CA SER A 441 -27.87 -8.50 32.34
C SER A 441 -28.81 -7.53 31.60
N ASP A 442 -28.40 -6.29 31.36
CA ASP A 442 -29.20 -5.28 30.64
C ASP A 442 -28.46 -4.59 29.46
N HIS A 443 -27.19 -4.94 29.26
CA HIS A 443 -26.28 -4.50 28.20
C HIS A 443 -25.79 -3.05 28.32
N ASP A 444 -25.62 -2.56 29.56
CA ASP A 444 -25.15 -1.19 29.83
C ASP A 444 -23.63 -0.98 29.70
N GLY A 445 -22.85 -2.07 29.62
CA GLY A 445 -21.39 -2.05 29.52
C GLY A 445 -20.62 -2.34 30.81
N MET A 446 -21.29 -2.38 31.96
CA MET A 446 -20.76 -2.80 33.26
C MET A 446 -21.03 -4.31 33.48
N PRO A 447 -20.58 -4.91 34.59
CA PRO A 447 -21.04 -6.24 35.00
C PRO A 447 -21.92 -6.26 36.27
N ASP A 448 -22.88 -7.18 36.33
CA ASP A 448 -23.85 -7.33 37.43
C ASP A 448 -23.20 -7.32 38.83
N GLU A 449 -22.05 -8.00 38.96
CA GLU A 449 -21.30 -8.13 40.22
C GLU A 449 -20.64 -6.80 40.63
N TRP A 450 -20.17 -6.01 39.65
CA TRP A 450 -19.58 -4.69 39.89
C TRP A 450 -20.65 -3.66 40.27
N GLU A 451 -21.76 -3.64 39.53
CA GLU A 451 -22.91 -2.79 39.82
C GLU A 451 -23.48 -3.05 41.21
N SER A 452 -23.76 -4.32 41.51
CA SER A 452 -24.24 -4.76 42.83
C SER A 452 -23.28 -4.37 43.95
N ALA A 453 -21.96 -4.45 43.72
CA ALA A 453 -20.95 -4.03 44.70
C ALA A 453 -20.89 -2.51 44.91
N ASN A 454 -21.37 -1.71 43.95
CA ASN A 454 -21.35 -0.24 44.00
C ASN A 454 -22.74 0.38 44.26
N GLY A 455 -23.80 -0.42 44.35
CA GLY A 455 -25.16 0.03 44.67
C GLY A 455 -25.96 0.55 43.47
N LEU A 456 -25.65 0.05 42.28
CA LEU A 456 -26.44 0.21 41.05
C LEU A 456 -27.41 -0.99 40.88
N ASP A 457 -28.27 -0.98 39.86
CA ASP A 457 -29.28 -2.03 39.62
C ASP A 457 -29.04 -2.74 38.27
N PRO A 458 -28.53 -4.00 38.25
CA PRO A 458 -28.18 -4.80 37.05
C PRO A 458 -29.29 -5.14 36.04
N TYR A 459 -30.40 -4.40 36.07
CA TYR A 459 -31.56 -4.53 35.21
C TYR A 459 -32.09 -3.15 34.76
N ASN A 460 -31.25 -2.11 34.87
CA ASN A 460 -31.58 -0.68 34.73
C ASN A 460 -30.45 0.10 34.01
N ALA A 461 -30.12 -0.29 32.79
CA ALA A 461 -29.03 0.24 31.97
C ALA A 461 -28.93 1.78 31.85
N ASP A 462 -29.98 2.55 32.15
CA ASP A 462 -29.90 4.01 32.19
C ASP A 462 -29.01 4.56 33.31
N ASP A 463 -28.76 3.81 34.39
CA ASP A 463 -27.91 4.30 35.49
C ASP A 463 -26.39 4.28 35.19
N ARG A 464 -25.96 3.62 34.10
CA ARG A 464 -24.67 3.81 33.41
C ARG A 464 -24.29 5.28 33.20
N ASN A 465 -25.31 6.12 32.97
CA ASN A 465 -25.22 7.55 32.70
C ASN A 465 -25.49 8.40 33.95
N GLY A 466 -25.83 7.77 35.08
CA GLY A 466 -25.81 8.40 36.39
C GLY A 466 -24.41 8.92 36.74
N GLN A 467 -24.36 9.91 37.64
CA GLN A 467 -23.12 10.51 38.14
C GLN A 467 -23.03 10.36 39.67
N THR A 468 -23.47 9.21 40.17
CA THR A 468 -23.63 8.95 41.61
C THR A 468 -22.33 8.52 42.27
N LEU A 469 -21.48 7.78 41.57
CA LEU A 469 -20.23 7.24 42.12
C LEU A 469 -19.10 8.27 42.17
N ALA A 470 -18.87 9.00 41.07
CA ALA A 470 -17.71 9.88 40.90
C ALA A 470 -17.63 11.00 41.95
N GLY A 471 -16.51 11.08 42.68
CA GLY A 471 -16.33 12.05 43.76
C GLY A 471 -17.07 11.70 45.05
N SER A 472 -17.35 10.40 45.27
CA SER A 472 -17.95 9.83 46.49
C SER A 472 -17.30 8.50 46.87
N GLY A 473 -17.42 8.07 48.14
CA GLY A 473 -16.96 6.76 48.60
C GLY A 473 -15.48 6.49 48.29
N VAL A 474 -15.19 5.28 47.78
CA VAL A 474 -13.85 4.91 47.29
C VAL A 474 -13.43 5.70 46.04
N TYR A 475 -14.40 6.13 45.22
CA TYR A 475 -14.22 6.92 44.01
C TYR A 475 -14.14 8.43 44.26
N ALA A 476 -13.90 8.86 45.51
CA ALA A 476 -13.67 10.26 45.87
C ALA A 476 -12.45 10.89 45.17
N HIS A 477 -11.56 10.06 44.60
CA HIS A 477 -10.42 10.47 43.80
C HIS A 477 -10.78 10.78 42.33
N PHE A 478 -11.92 10.33 41.82
CA PHE A 478 -12.44 10.73 40.50
C PHE A 478 -13.17 12.08 40.59
N ALA A 479 -12.96 12.93 39.58
CA ALA A 479 -13.64 14.22 39.49
C ALA A 479 -15.16 14.05 39.33
N LYS A 480 -15.95 14.93 39.96
CA LYS A 480 -17.42 14.88 39.85
C LYS A 480 -17.87 15.16 38.42
N GLY A 481 -18.79 14.33 37.92
CA GLY A 481 -19.39 14.47 36.59
C GLY A 481 -18.86 13.52 35.51
N TYR A 482 -17.95 12.60 35.85
CA TYR A 482 -17.86 11.33 35.11
C TYR A 482 -19.15 10.51 35.33
N THR A 483 -19.58 9.74 34.33
CA THR A 483 -20.69 8.79 34.50
C THR A 483 -20.26 7.53 35.24
N ASN A 484 -21.23 6.73 35.71
CA ASN A 484 -20.96 5.46 36.39
C ASN A 484 -20.20 4.47 35.49
N LEU A 485 -20.53 4.41 34.20
CA LEU A 485 -19.76 3.67 33.20
C LEU A 485 -18.30 4.18 33.08
N GLU A 486 -18.08 5.50 33.10
CA GLU A 486 -16.71 6.05 33.10
C GLU A 486 -15.96 5.76 34.40
N VAL A 487 -16.66 5.64 35.54
CA VAL A 487 -16.08 5.17 36.80
C VAL A 487 -15.66 3.71 36.66
N TYR A 488 -16.50 2.81 36.15
CA TYR A 488 -16.13 1.42 35.86
C TYR A 488 -14.91 1.31 34.93
N LEU A 489 -14.93 2.02 33.80
CA LEU A 489 -13.86 1.96 32.79
C LEU A 489 -12.49 2.43 33.27
N ASN A 490 -12.43 3.21 34.37
CA ASN A 490 -11.17 3.64 35.00
C ASN A 490 -10.87 2.87 36.30
N ASP A 491 -11.88 2.38 37.02
CA ASP A 491 -11.72 1.41 38.13
C ASP A 491 -11.12 0.09 37.64
N LEU A 492 -11.46 -0.37 36.41
CA LEU A 492 -10.75 -1.44 35.72
C LEU A 492 -9.24 -1.18 35.63
N ILE A 493 -8.83 0.04 35.31
CA ILE A 493 -7.41 0.40 35.15
C ILE A 493 -6.71 0.28 36.49
N VAL A 494 -7.26 0.90 37.54
CA VAL A 494 -6.71 0.85 38.91
C VAL A 494 -6.63 -0.60 39.41
N LYS A 495 -7.69 -1.40 39.25
CA LYS A 495 -7.71 -2.80 39.71
C LYS A 495 -6.78 -3.73 38.93
N LEU A 496 -6.44 -3.41 37.69
CA LEU A 496 -5.48 -4.18 36.90
C LEU A 496 -4.03 -3.71 37.14
N SER A 497 -3.80 -2.42 37.48
CA SER A 497 -2.48 -1.88 37.83
C SER A 497 -2.05 -2.19 39.27
N ASP A 498 -2.98 -2.20 40.23
CA ASP A 498 -2.71 -2.32 41.67
C ASP A 498 -2.35 -3.76 42.10
N GLY A 499 -1.27 -4.29 41.52
CA GLY A 499 -0.74 -5.62 41.78
C GLY A 499 0.10 -6.21 40.65
N ASN A 500 0.01 -5.66 39.43
CA ASN A 500 0.77 -6.09 38.27
C ASN A 500 1.67 -4.96 37.75
N GLU A 501 2.97 -5.07 37.99
CA GLU A 501 3.94 -4.56 37.02
C GLU A 501 3.68 -5.25 35.66
N VAL A 502 4.02 -4.57 34.56
CA VAL A 502 3.89 -5.15 33.21
C VAL A 502 5.03 -6.14 32.97
N ASP A 503 4.85 -7.31 33.57
CA ASP A 503 5.83 -8.37 33.73
C ASP A 503 5.56 -9.46 32.70
N ASN A 504 6.27 -9.37 31.57
CA ASN A 504 6.28 -10.36 30.50
C ASN A 504 7.57 -11.19 30.59
N PRO A 505 7.54 -12.52 30.33
CA PRO A 505 8.67 -13.41 30.55
C PRO A 505 9.91 -13.02 29.72
N GLU A 506 11.10 -13.32 30.21
CA GLU A 506 12.30 -13.30 29.37
C GLU A 506 12.21 -14.37 28.27
N ALA A 507 12.45 -14.00 27.01
CA ALA A 507 12.45 -14.91 25.87
C ALA A 507 13.72 -14.75 25.02
N VAL A 508 14.54 -15.81 24.96
CA VAL A 508 15.72 -15.88 24.07
C VAL A 508 15.74 -17.21 23.34
N VAL A 509 15.62 -17.18 22.01
CA VAL A 509 15.80 -18.36 21.16
C VAL A 509 17.25 -18.50 20.71
N GLN A 510 17.71 -19.74 20.58
CA GLN A 510 19.01 -20.13 20.07
C GLN A 510 18.81 -21.29 19.09
N VAL A 511 19.66 -21.38 18.08
CA VAL A 511 19.70 -22.52 17.15
C VAL A 511 21.03 -23.24 17.36
N SER A 512 21.06 -24.55 17.15
CA SER A 512 22.27 -25.37 17.19
C SER A 512 22.28 -26.35 16.02
N ASP A 513 23.44 -26.66 15.46
CA ASP A 513 23.56 -27.72 14.45
C ASP A 513 23.64 -29.12 15.11
N GLU A 514 23.59 -30.16 14.27
CA GLU A 514 23.67 -31.56 14.69
C GLU A 514 24.90 -31.94 15.56
N SER A 515 25.99 -31.15 15.51
CA SER A 515 27.17 -31.35 16.36
C SER A 515 27.02 -30.76 17.77
N GLY A 516 25.94 -30.00 18.01
CA GLY A 516 25.71 -29.23 19.23
C GLY A 516 26.38 -27.85 19.24
N ARG A 517 26.98 -27.41 18.12
CA ARG A 517 27.51 -26.05 17.99
C ARG A 517 26.34 -25.06 17.96
N SER A 518 26.36 -24.09 18.88
CA SER A 518 25.42 -22.97 18.88
C SER A 518 25.66 -22.07 17.66
N LEU A 519 24.57 -21.79 16.94
CA LEU A 519 24.53 -20.88 15.79
C LEU A 519 24.16 -19.47 16.26
N LYS A 520 24.66 -18.47 15.54
CA LYS A 520 24.31 -17.06 15.77
C LYS A 520 23.33 -16.56 14.71
N HIS A 521 22.77 -15.38 14.93
CA HIS A 521 22.08 -14.64 13.88
C HIS A 521 23.05 -14.44 12.70
N ASN A 522 22.59 -14.78 11.50
CA ASN A 522 23.33 -14.88 10.23
C ASN A 522 24.41 -15.98 10.13
N ASP A 523 24.42 -17.00 11.01
CA ASP A 523 25.20 -18.21 10.76
C ASP A 523 24.64 -19.01 9.57
N ILE A 524 25.51 -19.80 8.93
CA ILE A 524 25.18 -20.63 7.78
C ILE A 524 25.04 -22.11 8.18
N LEU A 525 24.04 -22.76 7.59
CA LEU A 525 23.85 -24.21 7.56
C LEU A 525 23.90 -24.74 6.11
N GLU A 526 24.19 -26.03 5.99
CA GLU A 526 24.02 -26.78 4.75
C GLU A 526 22.57 -27.30 4.65
N ALA A 527 22.00 -27.31 3.43
CA ALA A 527 20.65 -27.83 3.19
C ALA A 527 20.55 -29.35 3.41
N GLY A 528 19.40 -29.83 3.89
CA GLY A 528 19.16 -31.24 4.20
C GLY A 528 19.86 -31.76 5.46
N ARG A 529 20.53 -30.89 6.23
CA ARG A 529 21.03 -31.22 7.57
C ARG A 529 19.92 -31.06 8.61
N ASN A 530 20.19 -31.45 9.85
CA ASN A 530 19.27 -31.23 10.98
C ASN A 530 19.85 -30.17 11.93
N ALA A 531 18.96 -29.37 12.52
CA ALA A 531 19.25 -28.39 13.53
C ALA A 531 18.33 -28.58 14.75
N ARG A 532 18.64 -27.91 15.85
CA ARG A 532 17.83 -27.91 17.08
C ARG A 532 17.63 -26.50 17.58
N LEU A 533 16.36 -26.13 17.75
CA LEU A 533 15.93 -24.90 18.37
C LEU A 533 15.94 -25.10 19.90
N ILE A 534 16.40 -24.09 20.64
CA ILE A 534 16.51 -24.10 22.10
C ILE A 534 16.02 -22.75 22.60
N ALA A 535 15.12 -22.73 23.58
CA ALA A 535 14.68 -21.49 24.21
C ALA A 535 15.20 -21.40 25.65
N THR A 536 15.80 -20.26 25.98
CA THR A 536 16.00 -19.82 27.36
C THR A 536 14.81 -18.94 27.73
N ALA A 537 14.06 -19.38 28.72
CA ALA A 537 12.86 -18.72 29.21
C ALA A 537 12.97 -18.54 30.73
N LYS A 538 12.70 -17.33 31.23
CA LYS A 538 12.64 -17.05 32.68
C LYS A 538 11.43 -16.19 33.01
N ASP A 539 10.86 -16.45 34.17
CA ASP A 539 9.78 -15.66 34.77
C ASP A 539 9.73 -15.91 36.29
N LYS A 540 9.12 -15.00 37.06
CA LYS A 540 9.01 -15.11 38.53
C LYS A 540 7.85 -16.00 38.99
N ASP A 541 6.74 -16.02 38.26
CA ASP A 541 5.59 -16.92 38.49
C ASP A 541 5.81 -18.29 37.81
N GLY A 542 6.68 -18.32 36.79
CA GLY A 542 7.21 -19.48 36.11
C GLY A 542 6.57 -19.72 34.75
N ILE A 543 7.29 -20.42 33.89
CA ILE A 543 6.87 -20.69 32.51
C ILE A 543 5.75 -21.75 32.47
N ALA A 544 4.77 -21.53 31.59
CA ALA A 544 3.73 -22.50 31.25
C ALA A 544 4.06 -23.28 29.98
N HIS A 545 4.57 -22.60 28.94
CA HIS A 545 5.06 -23.24 27.72
C HIS A 545 5.93 -22.30 26.87
N VAL A 546 6.62 -22.88 25.89
CA VAL A 546 7.28 -22.17 24.80
C VAL A 546 6.82 -22.74 23.46
N GLU A 547 6.48 -21.86 22.53
CA GLU A 547 6.24 -22.18 21.12
C GLU A 547 7.44 -21.73 20.28
N PHE A 548 7.89 -22.58 19.37
CA PHE A 548 8.89 -22.24 18.37
C PHE A 548 8.21 -21.94 17.04
N ILE A 549 8.61 -20.85 16.42
CA ILE A 549 8.04 -20.30 15.19
C ILE A 549 9.18 -20.17 14.17
N ILE A 550 8.95 -20.62 12.95
CA ILE A 550 9.89 -20.50 11.83
C ILE A 550 9.14 -19.79 10.70
N ASP A 551 9.67 -18.65 10.25
CA ASP A 551 9.08 -17.83 9.18
C ASP A 551 7.59 -17.53 9.38
N GLY A 552 7.15 -17.24 10.61
CA GLY A 552 5.74 -16.97 10.92
C GLY A 552 4.81 -18.20 10.91
N GLU A 553 5.35 -19.43 10.90
CA GLU A 553 4.59 -20.67 11.08
C GLU A 553 4.95 -21.36 12.40
N LEU A 554 3.95 -21.92 13.10
CA LEU A 554 4.16 -22.67 14.35
C LEU A 554 4.86 -24.01 14.05
N ALA A 555 6.14 -24.11 14.39
CA ALA A 555 6.92 -25.34 14.23
C ALA A 555 6.69 -26.35 15.37
N GLY A 556 6.34 -25.89 16.58
CA GLY A 556 5.95 -26.77 17.68
C GLY A 556 5.88 -26.08 19.05
N LYS A 557 5.19 -26.73 20.00
CA LYS A 557 4.97 -26.26 21.38
C LYS A 557 5.59 -27.23 22.40
N VAL A 558 6.23 -26.68 23.43
CA VAL A 558 6.94 -27.43 24.47
C VAL A 558 6.57 -26.89 25.85
N GLU A 559 5.96 -27.72 26.69
CA GLU A 559 5.36 -27.30 27.97
C GLU A 559 6.30 -27.48 29.18
N THR A 560 7.43 -28.19 29.01
CA THR A 560 8.37 -28.48 30.10
C THR A 560 9.82 -28.20 29.70
N ALA A 561 10.60 -27.71 30.66
CA ALA A 561 12.03 -27.48 30.47
C ALA A 561 12.82 -28.81 30.41
N PRO A 562 13.88 -28.92 29.60
CA PRO A 562 14.47 -27.88 28.75
C PRO A 562 13.69 -27.70 27.42
N TYR A 563 13.27 -26.47 27.14
CA TYR A 563 12.49 -26.12 25.95
C TYR A 563 13.34 -26.28 24.68
N ARG A 564 13.03 -27.31 23.88
CA ARG A 564 13.81 -27.72 22.70
C ARG A 564 12.91 -28.30 21.62
N LEU A 565 13.21 -28.01 20.35
CA LEU A 565 12.53 -28.59 19.19
C LEU A 565 13.57 -28.98 18.12
N ASP A 566 13.41 -30.16 17.52
CA ASP A 566 14.29 -30.63 16.44
C ASP A 566 13.75 -30.16 15.08
N TRP A 567 14.54 -29.36 14.37
CA TRP A 567 14.24 -28.84 13.04
C TRP A 567 15.01 -29.67 11.99
N ASN A 568 14.32 -30.64 11.41
CA ASN A 568 14.91 -31.68 10.57
C ASN A 568 14.83 -31.33 9.08
N GLN A 569 15.85 -31.72 8.30
CA GLN A 569 15.93 -31.58 6.85
C GLN A 569 15.74 -30.13 6.37
N VAL A 570 16.56 -29.22 6.92
CA VAL A 570 16.43 -27.78 6.71
C VAL A 570 16.56 -27.39 5.22
N THR A 571 15.63 -26.58 4.71
CA THR A 571 15.50 -26.20 3.30
C THR A 571 16.38 -25.01 2.92
N ASP A 572 16.77 -24.89 1.65
CA ASP A 572 17.55 -23.73 1.17
C ASP A 572 16.76 -22.42 1.27
N GLY A 573 17.33 -21.41 1.94
CA GLY A 573 16.67 -20.13 2.18
C GLY A 573 17.37 -19.27 3.23
N THR A 574 16.72 -18.16 3.61
CA THR A 574 16.95 -17.50 4.90
C THR A 574 15.72 -17.80 5.74
N HIS A 575 15.93 -18.39 6.91
CA HIS A 575 14.87 -18.76 7.84
C HIS A 575 14.96 -17.90 9.10
N TYR A 576 13.82 -17.40 9.57
CA TYR A 576 13.69 -16.53 10.74
C TYR A 576 13.10 -17.33 11.90
N ILE A 577 13.93 -17.62 12.90
CA ILE A 577 13.53 -18.41 14.07
C ILE A 577 13.15 -17.45 15.22
N VAL A 578 11.95 -17.64 15.77
CA VAL A 578 11.41 -16.92 16.95
C VAL A 578 10.88 -17.94 17.96
N SER A 579 10.91 -17.60 19.26
CA SER A 579 10.16 -18.33 20.29
C SER A 579 9.14 -17.42 20.97
N ARG A 580 7.85 -17.84 21.05
CA ARG A 580 6.85 -17.25 21.93
C ARG A 580 6.93 -17.96 23.28
N VAL A 581 7.38 -17.25 24.32
CA VAL A 581 7.44 -17.77 25.69
C VAL A 581 6.20 -17.28 26.43
N THR A 582 5.50 -18.18 27.12
CA THR A 582 4.26 -17.86 27.87
C THR A 582 4.41 -18.29 29.34
N ASP A 583 4.14 -17.36 30.26
CA ASP A 583 4.20 -17.61 31.70
C ASP A 583 2.94 -18.30 32.26
N ARG A 584 2.86 -18.47 33.58
CA ARG A 584 1.70 -19.06 34.28
C ARG A 584 0.57 -18.09 34.59
N LYS A 585 0.75 -16.79 34.37
CA LYS A 585 -0.30 -15.75 34.34
C LYS A 585 -0.92 -15.57 32.95
N TRP A 586 -0.36 -16.26 31.94
CA TRP A 586 -0.65 -16.12 30.51
C TRP A 586 -0.22 -14.77 29.93
N THR A 587 0.83 -14.13 30.46
CA THR A 587 1.57 -13.12 29.70
C THR A 587 2.57 -13.83 28.77
N ALA A 588 2.96 -13.16 27.68
CA ALA A 588 3.86 -13.75 26.70
C ALA A 588 4.87 -12.74 26.13
N THR A 589 5.97 -13.26 25.58
CA THR A 589 7.04 -12.49 24.93
C THR A 589 7.54 -13.25 23.70
N PHE A 590 7.67 -12.57 22.55
CA PHE A 590 8.48 -13.09 21.44
C PHE A 590 9.97 -12.82 21.69
N SER A 591 10.82 -13.82 21.47
CA SER A 591 12.26 -13.59 21.38
C SER A 591 12.62 -12.79 20.13
N ASN A 592 13.79 -12.17 20.13
CA ASN A 592 14.36 -11.58 18.92
C ASN A 592 14.52 -12.63 17.80
N PRO A 593 14.29 -12.26 16.53
CA PRO A 593 14.50 -13.16 15.40
C PRO A 593 15.98 -13.55 15.23
N VAL A 594 16.23 -14.86 15.21
CA VAL A 594 17.51 -15.43 14.78
C VAL A 594 17.38 -15.84 13.33
N ALA A 595 17.92 -15.03 12.41
CA ALA A 595 18.06 -15.40 11.02
C ALA A 595 19.15 -16.47 10.86
N ILE A 596 18.85 -17.54 10.13
CA ILE A 596 19.81 -18.60 9.76
C ILE A 596 19.75 -18.78 8.24
N HIS A 597 20.92 -18.79 7.59
CA HIS A 597 21.00 -18.97 6.14
C HIS A 597 21.32 -20.42 5.81
N VAL A 598 20.45 -21.08 5.05
CA VAL A 598 20.63 -22.47 4.65
C VAL A 598 21.01 -22.52 3.17
N ASN A 599 22.12 -23.19 2.88
CA ASN A 599 22.76 -23.20 1.57
C ASN A 599 22.95 -24.63 1.06
N THR A 600 22.46 -24.90 -0.15
CA THR A 600 22.63 -26.20 -0.80
C THR A 600 24.04 -26.33 -1.37
N THR A 601 24.82 -27.25 -0.84
CA THR A 601 26.11 -27.64 -1.43
C THR A 601 25.86 -28.31 -2.79
N ALA A 602 26.36 -27.70 -3.87
CA ALA A 602 26.31 -28.23 -5.23
C ALA A 602 27.70 -28.16 -5.87
N PRO A 603 28.06 -29.08 -6.79
CA PRO A 603 29.28 -28.94 -7.58
C PRO A 603 29.25 -27.63 -8.37
N SER A 604 30.33 -26.85 -8.36
CA SER A 604 30.38 -25.54 -9.04
C SER A 604 30.49 -25.64 -10.57
N GLY A 605 30.51 -26.86 -11.14
CA GLY A 605 30.54 -27.08 -12.59
C GLY A 605 31.76 -26.46 -13.25
N SER A 606 31.54 -25.63 -14.28
CA SER A 606 32.59 -24.84 -14.94
C SER A 606 33.03 -23.58 -14.18
N TRP A 607 32.39 -23.26 -13.05
CA TRP A 607 32.55 -21.99 -12.33
C TRP A 607 33.47 -22.11 -11.11
N LEU A 608 34.23 -21.04 -10.86
CA LEU A 608 34.97 -20.80 -9.63
C LEU A 608 34.20 -19.79 -8.77
N SER A 609 34.37 -19.80 -7.45
CA SER A 609 33.71 -18.85 -6.55
C SER A 609 34.50 -18.55 -5.29
N GLU A 610 34.62 -17.29 -4.90
CA GLU A 610 35.35 -16.84 -3.71
C GLU A 610 34.69 -15.60 -3.10
N ASP A 611 34.88 -15.38 -1.79
CA ASP A 611 34.55 -14.11 -1.15
C ASP A 611 35.68 -13.12 -1.37
N ILE A 612 35.34 -11.91 -1.80
CA ILE A 612 36.24 -10.79 -1.97
C ILE A 612 36.22 -9.96 -0.67
N GLY A 613 37.39 -9.51 -0.20
CA GLY A 613 37.50 -8.45 0.83
C GLY A 613 36.95 -8.75 2.22
N SER A 614 36.44 -9.96 2.48
CA SER A 614 35.78 -10.34 3.73
C SER A 614 36.74 -10.69 4.88
N GLU A 615 38.06 -10.82 4.61
CA GLU A 615 39.06 -11.19 5.61
C GLU A 615 39.08 -10.19 6.79
N GLY A 616 38.72 -10.70 7.97
CA GLY A 616 38.68 -9.90 9.22
C GLY A 616 37.40 -9.09 9.44
N LEU A 617 36.42 -9.12 8.54
CA LEU A 617 35.15 -8.41 8.71
C LEU A 617 34.23 -9.13 9.72
N SER A 618 34.09 -8.55 10.92
CA SER A 618 33.23 -9.11 11.97
C SER A 618 31.75 -9.08 11.56
N GLY A 619 31.10 -10.23 11.62
CA GLY A 619 29.69 -10.42 11.24
C GLY A 619 29.43 -10.59 9.73
N TYR A 620 30.47 -10.59 8.88
CA TYR A 620 30.30 -10.86 7.46
C TYR A 620 29.70 -12.25 7.23
N ILE A 621 28.64 -12.29 6.43
CA ILE A 621 27.90 -13.51 6.09
C ILE A 621 28.56 -14.14 4.87
N LYS A 622 29.11 -15.34 5.04
CA LYS A 622 29.89 -15.99 3.98
C LYS A 622 29.07 -16.15 2.70
N GLY A 623 29.65 -15.81 1.55
CA GLY A 623 28.99 -15.98 0.28
C GLY A 623 28.81 -17.44 -0.12
N HIS A 624 27.87 -17.66 -1.05
CA HIS A 624 27.59 -18.99 -1.60
C HIS A 624 27.24 -18.94 -3.09
N THR A 625 27.73 -19.93 -3.84
CA THR A 625 27.42 -20.13 -5.25
C THR A 625 26.78 -21.51 -5.43
N GLN A 626 25.55 -21.53 -5.95
CA GLN A 626 24.84 -22.75 -6.30
C GLN A 626 24.54 -22.77 -7.80
N VAL A 627 25.25 -23.62 -8.54
CA VAL A 627 24.94 -23.87 -9.96
C VAL A 627 23.74 -24.81 -10.04
N LEU A 628 22.63 -24.29 -10.56
CA LEU A 628 21.37 -25.01 -10.75
C LEU A 628 21.33 -25.75 -12.09
N LYS A 629 22.06 -25.22 -13.08
CA LYS A 629 22.19 -25.74 -14.45
C LYS A 629 23.50 -25.26 -15.07
N ASP A 630 24.17 -26.11 -15.84
CA ASP A 630 25.34 -25.74 -16.66
C ASP A 630 25.33 -26.58 -17.95
N ASP A 631 24.93 -26.01 -19.10
CA ASP A 631 24.94 -26.69 -20.40
C ASP A 631 25.17 -25.72 -21.58
N GLU A 632 25.15 -26.23 -22.82
CA GLU A 632 25.40 -25.47 -24.05
C GLU A 632 24.43 -24.29 -24.31
N SER A 633 23.29 -24.23 -23.63
CA SER A 633 22.34 -23.10 -23.70
C SER A 633 22.58 -22.02 -22.64
N GLY A 634 23.56 -22.22 -21.75
CA GLY A 634 23.94 -21.29 -20.69
C GLY A 634 23.62 -21.82 -19.29
N SER A 635 24.32 -21.28 -18.30
CA SER A 635 24.18 -21.67 -16.90
C SER A 635 22.96 -20.98 -16.24
N SER A 636 22.42 -21.62 -15.20
CA SER A 636 21.51 -20.98 -14.24
C SER A 636 22.13 -21.11 -12.85
N ILE A 637 22.24 -19.98 -12.13
CA ILE A 637 23.04 -19.88 -10.91
C ILE A 637 22.28 -19.07 -9.87
N ARG A 638 22.25 -19.57 -8.63
CA ARG A 638 21.87 -18.80 -7.45
C ARG A 638 23.14 -18.34 -6.75
N LEU A 639 23.26 -17.03 -6.56
CA LEU A 639 24.39 -16.39 -5.88
C LEU A 639 23.87 -15.76 -4.59
N LYS A 640 24.55 -16.00 -3.47
CA LYS A 640 24.23 -15.38 -2.18
C LYS A 640 25.43 -14.63 -1.65
N ALA A 641 25.22 -13.40 -1.17
CA ALA A 641 26.29 -12.56 -0.66
C ALA A 641 25.80 -11.60 0.43
N ALA A 642 26.72 -11.21 1.30
CA ALA A 642 26.65 -9.98 2.08
C ALA A 642 27.71 -8.98 1.58
N GLY A 643 27.62 -7.73 2.03
CA GLY A 643 28.62 -6.70 1.76
C GLY A 643 28.19 -5.67 0.71
N ASP A 644 29.16 -5.11 -0.02
CA ASP A 644 29.03 -3.90 -0.85
C ASP A 644 30.09 -3.88 -1.97
N VAL A 645 29.81 -3.16 -3.07
CA VAL A 645 30.64 -3.06 -4.29
C VAL A 645 30.90 -1.59 -4.68
N ASP A 646 31.06 -0.72 -3.68
CA ASP A 646 31.38 0.70 -3.88
C ASP A 646 32.75 1.13 -3.29
N GLY A 647 33.11 2.40 -3.43
CA GLY A 647 34.34 2.98 -2.91
C GLY A 647 35.62 2.34 -3.46
N LYS A 648 36.59 2.11 -2.57
CA LYS A 648 37.98 1.76 -2.92
C LYS A 648 38.29 0.26 -2.90
N ALA A 649 37.46 -0.54 -2.26
CA ALA A 649 37.69 -1.96 -2.07
C ALA A 649 36.35 -2.68 -1.94
N ASP A 650 36.07 -3.62 -2.85
CA ASP A 650 34.83 -4.40 -2.80
C ASP A 650 34.90 -5.44 -1.67
N PHE A 651 33.76 -5.78 -1.07
CA PHE A 651 33.63 -6.94 -0.20
C PHE A 651 32.29 -7.65 -0.44
N PHE A 652 32.30 -8.77 -1.17
CA PHE A 652 31.11 -9.46 -1.69
C PHE A 652 31.46 -10.87 -2.20
N HIS A 653 30.48 -11.67 -2.64
CA HIS A 653 30.73 -13.00 -3.23
C HIS A 653 30.77 -12.97 -4.75
N TYR A 654 31.81 -13.55 -5.36
CA TYR A 654 32.01 -13.53 -6.81
C TYR A 654 32.10 -14.93 -7.40
N ALA A 655 31.25 -15.24 -8.39
CA ALA A 655 31.27 -16.49 -9.16
C ALA A 655 31.73 -16.24 -10.59
N TYR A 656 32.78 -16.90 -11.06
CA TYR A 656 33.48 -16.48 -12.28
C TYR A 656 34.16 -17.61 -13.08
N GLN A 657 34.50 -17.27 -14.31
CA GLN A 657 35.39 -18.01 -15.20
C GLN A 657 36.56 -17.13 -15.66
N LYS A 658 37.57 -17.72 -16.30
CA LYS A 658 38.78 -17.03 -16.80
C LYS A 658 38.77 -16.96 -18.32
N TRP A 659 38.81 -15.76 -18.90
CA TRP A 659 38.72 -15.55 -20.35
C TRP A 659 39.69 -14.47 -20.86
N GLU A 660 40.17 -14.65 -22.10
CA GLU A 660 41.19 -13.82 -22.75
C GLU A 660 40.68 -13.12 -24.01
N GLY A 661 41.13 -11.89 -24.25
CA GLY A 661 40.78 -11.07 -25.41
C GLY A 661 39.37 -10.49 -25.38
N ASP A 662 38.90 -10.04 -26.54
CA ASP A 662 37.59 -9.40 -26.73
C ASP A 662 36.45 -10.40 -26.48
N THR A 663 35.68 -10.15 -25.43
CA THR A 663 34.74 -11.11 -24.86
C THR A 663 33.50 -10.43 -24.27
N GLU A 664 32.38 -11.08 -24.55
CA GLU A 664 31.05 -11.07 -23.97
C GLU A 664 30.76 -11.73 -22.62
N ILE A 665 30.12 -11.10 -21.64
CA ILE A 665 29.31 -11.83 -20.64
C ILE A 665 27.87 -11.31 -20.61
N THR A 666 26.91 -12.22 -20.63
CA THR A 666 25.45 -11.95 -20.55
C THR A 666 24.82 -12.82 -19.47
N ALA A 667 23.83 -12.27 -18.76
CA ALA A 667 22.98 -13.02 -17.83
C ALA A 667 21.57 -12.41 -17.77
N ARG A 668 20.58 -13.22 -17.41
CA ARG A 668 19.24 -12.75 -17.05
C ARG A 668 19.09 -12.81 -15.52
N VAL A 669 18.95 -11.66 -14.89
CA VAL A 669 18.71 -11.54 -13.44
C VAL A 669 17.23 -11.79 -13.18
N GLU A 670 16.90 -12.94 -12.62
CA GLU A 670 15.53 -13.36 -12.32
C GLU A 670 15.03 -12.76 -11.00
N LYS A 671 15.90 -12.73 -9.98
CA LYS A 671 15.58 -12.29 -8.62
C LYS A 671 16.76 -11.56 -7.98
N ILE A 672 16.43 -10.59 -7.12
CA ILE A 672 17.31 -9.93 -6.14
C ILE A 672 16.50 -9.82 -4.85
N THR A 673 17.09 -10.10 -3.70
CA THR A 673 16.38 -10.00 -2.40
C THR A 673 16.26 -8.53 -1.98
N PRO A 674 15.06 -8.04 -1.60
CA PRO A 674 14.85 -6.66 -1.16
C PRO A 674 15.39 -6.47 0.26
N VAL A 675 16.67 -6.12 0.41
CA VAL A 675 17.32 -5.97 1.73
C VAL A 675 17.64 -4.52 2.12
N ASP A 676 17.96 -3.66 1.15
CA ASP A 676 18.13 -2.21 1.31
C ASP A 676 18.06 -1.56 -0.10
N ASP A 677 18.04 -0.22 -0.20
CA ASP A 677 18.41 0.45 -1.47
C ASP A 677 19.86 0.08 -1.82
N HIS A 678 20.21 0.09 -3.11
CA HIS A 678 21.52 -0.33 -3.64
C HIS A 678 21.90 -1.80 -3.43
N ALA A 679 20.98 -2.67 -3.02
CA ALA A 679 21.21 -4.11 -3.10
C ALA A 679 21.24 -4.54 -4.59
N GLU A 680 22.34 -5.18 -5.02
CA GLU A 680 22.70 -5.29 -6.43
C GLU A 680 22.96 -6.72 -6.89
N ALA A 681 22.71 -6.97 -8.18
CA ALA A 681 23.02 -8.24 -8.86
C ALA A 681 23.30 -8.04 -10.36
N GLY A 682 24.33 -8.69 -10.91
CA GLY A 682 24.62 -8.59 -12.35
C GLY A 682 25.91 -9.28 -12.80
N VAL A 683 26.48 -8.78 -13.90
CA VAL A 683 27.69 -9.34 -14.53
C VAL A 683 28.89 -8.40 -14.39
N MET A 684 30.03 -8.91 -13.94
CA MET A 684 31.24 -8.17 -13.66
C MET A 684 32.46 -8.77 -14.39
N ILE A 685 33.27 -7.89 -14.98
CA ILE A 685 34.61 -8.18 -15.49
C ILE A 685 35.63 -7.52 -14.55
N ARG A 686 36.60 -8.27 -14.03
CA ARG A 686 37.63 -7.75 -13.11
C ARG A 686 39.04 -8.29 -13.40
N GLU A 687 40.04 -7.48 -13.08
CA GLU A 687 41.46 -7.75 -13.30
C GLU A 687 42.02 -8.83 -12.35
N SER A 688 41.61 -8.84 -11.08
CA SER A 688 42.06 -9.81 -10.08
C SER A 688 41.06 -9.96 -8.92
N LEU A 689 41.22 -10.99 -8.08
CA LEU A 689 40.41 -11.19 -6.87
C LEU A 689 40.71 -10.19 -5.74
N LYS A 690 41.69 -9.27 -5.90
CA LYS A 690 42.01 -8.28 -4.86
C LYS A 690 40.84 -7.31 -4.62
N PRO A 691 40.56 -6.87 -3.38
CA PRO A 691 39.43 -5.99 -3.09
C PRO A 691 39.42 -4.68 -3.88
N GLY A 692 40.56 -3.99 -3.98
CA GLY A 692 40.71 -2.79 -4.79
C GLY A 692 41.00 -3.03 -6.28
N SER A 693 40.69 -4.21 -6.83
CA SER A 693 40.93 -4.53 -8.24
C SER A 693 40.24 -3.54 -9.19
N LYS A 694 40.85 -3.29 -10.34
CA LYS A 694 40.12 -2.71 -11.48
C LYS A 694 38.96 -3.63 -11.85
N MET A 695 37.79 -3.06 -12.07
CA MET A 695 36.58 -3.81 -12.45
C MET A 695 35.57 -2.92 -13.17
N ALA A 696 34.68 -3.56 -13.93
CA ALA A 696 33.40 -2.98 -14.34
C ALA A 696 32.29 -3.99 -14.05
N TYR A 697 31.16 -3.50 -13.53
CA TYR A 697 30.04 -4.29 -13.04
C TYR A 697 28.74 -3.71 -13.63
N MET A 698 28.11 -4.47 -14.52
CA MET A 698 26.81 -4.17 -15.10
C MET A 698 25.74 -4.84 -14.24
N ALA A 699 25.29 -4.11 -13.22
CA ALA A 699 24.33 -4.52 -12.21
C ALA A 699 22.90 -4.07 -12.53
N LEU A 700 21.92 -4.75 -11.94
CA LEU A 700 20.64 -4.17 -11.61
C LEU A 700 20.64 -3.86 -10.11
N ALA A 701 20.42 -2.61 -9.75
CA ALA A 701 20.37 -2.13 -8.37
C ALA A 701 18.92 -1.91 -7.93
N PHE A 702 18.59 -2.24 -6.68
CA PHE A 702 17.49 -1.56 -6.00
C PHE A 702 17.82 -0.08 -5.83
N VAL A 703 16.82 0.78 -6.01
CA VAL A 703 16.94 2.23 -5.82
C VAL A 703 15.58 2.79 -5.43
N LYS A 704 15.56 3.99 -4.84
CA LYS A 704 14.32 4.72 -4.58
C LYS A 704 13.41 4.74 -5.81
N TYR A 705 12.21 4.18 -5.66
CA TYR A 705 11.18 3.86 -6.67
C TYR A 705 11.30 2.55 -7.51
N GLY A 706 12.16 1.59 -7.14
CA GLY A 706 12.18 0.25 -7.74
C GLY A 706 13.59 -0.28 -8.05
N LYS A 707 13.88 -0.57 -9.32
CA LYS A 707 15.22 -0.99 -9.78
C LYS A 707 15.69 -0.21 -11.01
N GLN A 708 17.01 -0.05 -11.14
CA GLN A 708 17.69 0.54 -12.31
C GLN A 708 18.82 -0.37 -12.79
N GLY A 709 19.14 -0.32 -14.09
CA GLY A 709 20.41 -0.84 -14.59
C GLY A 709 21.51 0.18 -14.36
N ILE A 710 22.62 -0.23 -13.75
CA ILE A 710 23.78 0.62 -13.46
C ILE A 710 25.10 -0.05 -13.89
N LEU A 711 26.03 0.75 -14.39
CA LEU A 711 27.41 0.35 -14.66
C LEU A 711 28.31 1.01 -13.59
N ILE A 712 28.77 0.22 -12.62
CA ILE A 712 29.83 0.62 -11.70
C ILE A 712 31.18 0.30 -12.36
N SER A 713 32.19 1.18 -12.25
CA SER A 713 33.56 0.84 -12.64
C SER A 713 34.65 1.47 -11.76
N ARG A 714 35.63 0.64 -11.38
CA ARG A 714 36.88 1.07 -10.74
C ARG A 714 38.00 1.02 -11.78
N ASN A 715 38.40 2.19 -12.27
CA ASN A 715 39.33 2.30 -13.41
C ASN A 715 40.82 2.24 -13.00
N GLN A 716 41.11 2.36 -11.70
CA GLN A 716 42.45 2.33 -11.12
C GLN A 716 42.46 1.44 -9.87
N THR A 717 43.52 0.67 -9.66
CA THR A 717 43.68 -0.15 -8.45
C THR A 717 43.64 0.71 -7.20
N ASP A 718 42.86 0.29 -6.20
CA ASP A 718 42.59 1.01 -4.94
C ASP A 718 41.96 2.42 -5.11
N GLY A 719 41.50 2.75 -6.33
CA GLY A 719 40.77 3.96 -6.66
C GLY A 719 39.28 3.88 -6.35
N ASN A 720 38.59 5.02 -6.36
CA ASN A 720 37.14 5.06 -6.18
C ASN A 720 36.41 4.41 -7.37
N THR A 721 35.24 3.85 -7.09
CA THR A 721 34.20 3.57 -8.08
C THR A 721 33.72 4.84 -8.79
N ASN A 722 33.19 4.63 -9.99
CA ASN A 722 32.44 5.59 -10.79
C ASN A 722 31.14 4.88 -11.19
N GLN A 723 30.02 5.60 -11.29
CA GLN A 723 28.74 4.99 -11.64
C GLN A 723 28.09 5.71 -12.83
N ALA A 724 27.52 4.95 -13.75
CA ALA A 724 26.60 5.41 -14.78
C ALA A 724 25.29 4.64 -14.67
N SER A 725 24.16 5.32 -14.49
CA SER A 725 22.84 4.70 -14.30
C SER A 725 21.86 5.06 -15.41
N MET A 726 21.00 4.12 -15.79
CA MET A 726 19.84 4.45 -16.61
C MET A 726 18.83 5.25 -15.78
N LYS A 727 18.08 6.14 -16.42
CA LYS A 727 17.00 6.88 -15.74
C LYS A 727 15.70 6.06 -15.58
N THR A 728 15.60 4.93 -16.27
CA THR A 728 14.34 4.21 -16.52
C THR A 728 14.04 3.11 -15.48
N PHE A 729 12.81 3.15 -14.95
CA PHE A 729 12.15 2.09 -14.19
C PHE A 729 12.23 0.68 -14.80
N ILE A 730 13.07 -0.23 -14.29
CA ILE A 730 13.02 -1.67 -14.63
C ILE A 730 12.48 -2.52 -13.48
N THR A 731 12.05 -3.73 -13.84
CA THR A 731 11.59 -4.80 -12.95
C THR A 731 12.33 -6.08 -13.32
N THR A 732 12.69 -6.90 -12.33
CA THR A 732 13.15 -8.28 -12.58
C THR A 732 11.95 -9.15 -12.96
N PRO A 733 12.08 -10.10 -13.91
CA PRO A 733 13.32 -10.54 -14.53
C PRO A 733 13.81 -9.65 -15.69
N TYR A 734 15.11 -9.33 -15.71
CA TYR A 734 15.72 -8.45 -16.71
C TYR A 734 17.16 -8.88 -17.06
N SER A 735 17.61 -8.62 -18.27
CA SER A 735 18.91 -9.10 -18.77
C SER A 735 19.98 -8.02 -18.67
N VAL A 736 21.21 -8.42 -18.33
CA VAL A 736 22.43 -7.61 -18.26
C VAL A 736 23.49 -8.17 -19.21
N ARG A 737 24.31 -7.30 -19.79
CA ARG A 737 25.46 -7.69 -20.62
C ARG A 737 26.60 -6.70 -20.47
N LEU A 738 27.81 -7.21 -20.31
CA LEU A 738 29.04 -6.43 -20.26
C LEU A 738 30.01 -6.93 -21.34
N VAL A 739 30.47 -6.02 -22.20
CA VAL A 739 31.26 -6.32 -23.40
C VAL A 739 32.65 -5.68 -23.27
N ARG A 740 33.73 -6.45 -23.38
CA ARG A 740 35.11 -5.94 -23.55
C ARG A 740 35.46 -5.84 -25.04
N GLN A 741 35.99 -4.67 -25.43
CA GLN A 741 36.66 -4.45 -26.72
C GLN A 741 37.98 -3.69 -26.47
N GLY A 742 39.11 -4.40 -26.48
CA GLY A 742 40.40 -3.91 -26.00
C GLY A 742 40.29 -3.35 -24.58
N GLN A 743 40.68 -2.09 -24.40
CA GLN A 743 40.62 -1.38 -23.11
C GLN A 743 39.26 -0.76 -22.79
N LYS A 744 38.25 -0.93 -23.66
CA LYS A 744 36.91 -0.38 -23.47
C LYS A 744 35.94 -1.45 -22.98
N LEU A 745 35.14 -1.12 -21.96
CA LEU A 745 34.08 -1.96 -21.44
C LEU A 745 32.75 -1.21 -21.56
N THR A 746 31.71 -1.88 -22.08
CA THR A 746 30.40 -1.27 -22.33
C THR A 746 29.28 -2.09 -21.69
N GLY A 747 28.51 -1.46 -20.80
CA GLY A 747 27.39 -2.07 -20.08
C GLY A 747 26.06 -1.86 -20.80
N TRP A 748 25.27 -2.91 -20.92
CA TRP A 748 23.96 -2.94 -21.57
C TRP A 748 22.93 -3.70 -20.74
N ILE A 749 21.65 -3.37 -20.91
CA ILE A 749 20.52 -4.14 -20.36
C ILE A 749 19.46 -4.42 -21.42
N SER A 750 18.64 -5.45 -21.19
CA SER A 750 17.54 -5.82 -22.10
C SER A 750 16.41 -6.59 -21.43
N VAL A 751 15.16 -6.25 -21.76
CA VAL A 751 13.97 -7.01 -21.33
C VAL A 751 13.91 -8.40 -21.97
N ASP A 752 14.32 -8.53 -23.25
CA ASP A 752 14.27 -9.78 -24.01
C ASP A 752 15.59 -10.57 -23.97
N GLY A 753 16.72 -9.89 -23.78
CA GLY A 753 18.05 -10.50 -23.80
C GLY A 753 18.57 -10.86 -25.21
N VAL A 754 17.84 -10.49 -26.26
CA VAL A 754 18.08 -10.93 -27.65
C VAL A 754 18.21 -9.73 -28.60
N THR A 755 17.21 -8.85 -28.66
CA THR A 755 17.12 -7.80 -29.69
C THR A 755 17.07 -6.38 -29.15
N ASN A 756 16.51 -6.15 -27.96
CA ASN A 756 16.27 -4.82 -27.42
C ASN A 756 17.32 -4.46 -26.34
N TRP A 757 18.56 -4.23 -26.75
CA TRP A 757 19.67 -3.88 -25.84
C TRP A 757 19.85 -2.35 -25.71
N GLU A 758 19.53 -1.81 -24.54
CA GLU A 758 19.79 -0.40 -24.18
C GLU A 758 21.17 -0.26 -23.51
N LYS A 759 21.89 0.82 -23.79
CA LYS A 759 23.24 1.07 -23.25
C LYS A 759 23.14 1.86 -21.94
N VAL A 760 23.75 1.32 -20.89
CA VAL A 760 23.81 1.98 -19.58
C VAL A 760 25.01 2.92 -19.48
N GLY A 761 26.17 2.48 -19.96
CA GLY A 761 27.40 3.26 -19.88
C GLY A 761 28.56 2.63 -20.62
N GLU A 762 29.70 3.32 -20.63
CA GLU A 762 30.99 2.77 -21.03
C GLU A 762 32.09 3.31 -20.11
N THR A 763 33.16 2.52 -19.98
CA THR A 763 34.39 2.93 -19.30
C THR A 763 35.60 2.50 -20.14
N VAL A 764 36.74 3.18 -19.93
CA VAL A 764 38.04 2.80 -20.49
C VAL A 764 38.98 2.57 -19.33
N MET A 765 39.55 1.36 -19.28
CA MET A 765 40.39 0.90 -18.18
C MET A 765 41.64 0.24 -18.76
N ASP A 766 42.81 0.56 -18.20
CA ASP A 766 44.04 -0.11 -18.59
C ASP A 766 44.05 -1.54 -18.02
N LEU A 767 43.82 -2.53 -18.87
CA LEU A 767 43.75 -3.95 -18.55
C LEU A 767 44.82 -4.73 -19.33
N PRO A 768 45.29 -5.89 -18.84
CA PRO A 768 46.19 -6.72 -19.64
C PRO A 768 45.49 -7.29 -20.89
N ASP A 769 46.15 -7.16 -22.04
CA ASP A 769 45.73 -7.82 -23.28
C ASP A 769 46.07 -9.33 -23.27
N ASN A 770 47.22 -9.67 -22.70
CA ASN A 770 47.81 -11.02 -22.73
C ASN A 770 47.69 -11.78 -21.40
N GLN A 771 46.62 -11.55 -20.62
CA GLN A 771 46.31 -12.34 -19.42
C GLN A 771 44.79 -12.57 -19.32
N PRO A 772 44.34 -13.71 -18.75
CA PRO A 772 42.93 -13.98 -18.56
C PRO A 772 42.34 -13.07 -17.47
N LEU A 773 41.33 -12.29 -17.84
CA LEU A 773 40.50 -11.56 -16.89
C LEU A 773 39.46 -12.51 -16.29
N LEU A 774 38.88 -12.08 -15.16
CA LEU A 774 37.77 -12.80 -14.54
C LEU A 774 36.46 -12.24 -15.08
N PHE A 775 35.63 -13.10 -15.65
CA PHE A 775 34.28 -12.79 -16.15
C PHE A 775 33.29 -13.56 -15.30
N GLY A 776 32.32 -12.89 -14.68
CA GLY A 776 31.49 -13.56 -13.68
C GLY A 776 30.22 -12.83 -13.26
N LEU A 777 29.47 -13.51 -12.39
CA LEU A 777 28.31 -12.98 -11.67
C LEU A 777 28.77 -12.35 -10.35
N ALA A 778 28.23 -11.18 -10.05
CA ALA A 778 28.40 -10.51 -8.77
C ALA A 778 27.02 -10.19 -8.17
N THR A 779 26.95 -10.22 -6.84
CA THR A 779 25.82 -9.73 -6.05
C THR A 779 26.32 -9.33 -4.67
N ASP A 780 25.64 -8.39 -4.03
CA ASP A 780 25.93 -7.90 -2.69
C ASP A 780 24.62 -7.48 -2.00
N ALA A 781 24.71 -6.99 -0.76
CA ALA A 781 23.54 -6.72 0.07
C ALA A 781 23.43 -5.27 0.55
N SER A 782 24.11 -4.34 -0.13
CA SER A 782 24.31 -2.93 0.27
C SER A 782 24.64 -2.76 1.75
N LYS A 783 25.89 -3.01 2.13
CA LYS A 783 26.32 -2.92 3.53
C LYS A 783 26.42 -1.48 4.02
N GLN A 784 25.28 -0.96 4.46
CA GLN A 784 25.13 0.35 5.11
C GLN A 784 26.07 0.54 6.32
N GLN A 785 26.33 1.80 6.70
CA GLN A 785 27.24 2.19 7.79
C GLN A 785 26.68 1.96 9.21
N ASN A 786 25.99 0.85 9.42
CA ASN A 786 25.40 0.39 10.68
C ASN A 786 25.99 -0.96 11.13
N ASP A 787 25.41 -1.59 12.16
CA ASP A 787 25.92 -2.83 12.75
C ASP A 787 25.21 -4.11 12.22
N VAL A 788 24.17 -3.96 11.41
CA VAL A 788 23.43 -5.07 10.77
C VAL A 788 24.11 -5.55 9.48
N TRP A 789 24.13 -6.87 9.26
CA TRP A 789 24.53 -7.47 7.99
C TRP A 789 23.31 -8.09 7.30
N ASN A 790 23.14 -7.76 6.02
CA ASN A 790 22.09 -8.30 5.15
C ASN A 790 22.65 -9.43 4.27
N TYR A 791 21.80 -10.40 3.87
CA TYR A 791 22.17 -11.46 2.93
C TYR A 791 21.27 -11.42 1.69
N ASN A 792 21.81 -10.95 0.57
CA ASN A 792 21.09 -10.93 -0.69
C ASN A 792 21.21 -12.30 -1.38
N THR A 793 20.08 -12.97 -1.60
CA THR A 793 19.98 -14.10 -2.52
C THR A 793 19.49 -13.60 -3.88
N SER A 794 20.35 -13.74 -4.89
CA SER A 794 20.06 -13.38 -6.28
C SER A 794 20.05 -14.63 -7.17
N GLU A 795 19.21 -14.62 -8.19
CA GLU A 795 19.02 -15.76 -9.10
C GLU A 795 19.22 -15.30 -10.54
N PHE A 796 19.98 -16.09 -11.29
CA PHE A 796 20.40 -15.80 -12.66
C PHE A 796 20.06 -16.98 -13.59
N SER A 797 19.60 -16.69 -14.80
CA SER A 797 19.41 -17.65 -15.89
C SER A 797 20.15 -17.20 -17.16
N ASN A 798 20.25 -18.09 -18.15
CA ASN A 798 20.85 -17.82 -19.47
C ASN A 798 22.25 -17.19 -19.39
N VAL A 799 23.03 -17.57 -18.36
CA VAL A 799 24.36 -17.02 -18.10
C VAL A 799 25.31 -17.58 -19.15
N THR A 800 25.91 -16.69 -19.95
CA THR A 800 26.74 -17.06 -21.10
C THR A 800 27.95 -16.14 -21.21
N ILE A 801 29.10 -16.73 -21.56
CA ILE A 801 30.34 -16.02 -21.86
C ILE A 801 30.81 -16.45 -23.26
N ARG A 802 31.18 -15.49 -24.13
CA ARG A 802 31.64 -15.79 -25.49
C ARG A 802 32.64 -14.77 -26.01
N LYS A 803 33.66 -15.23 -26.75
CA LYS A 803 34.55 -14.34 -27.51
C LYS A 803 33.77 -13.61 -28.61
N LEU A 804 34.15 -12.37 -28.88
CA LEU A 804 33.71 -11.66 -30.06
C LEU A 804 34.48 -12.20 -31.29
N ALA A 805 33.83 -12.22 -32.45
CA ALA A 805 34.47 -12.71 -33.67
C ALA A 805 35.49 -11.68 -34.19
N GLU A 806 36.69 -12.15 -34.52
CA GLU A 806 37.71 -11.33 -35.17
C GLU A 806 37.18 -10.77 -36.50
N THR A 807 37.17 -9.45 -36.65
CA THR A 807 36.61 -8.80 -37.85
C THR A 807 37.54 -8.94 -39.05
N ALA A 808 37.27 -9.94 -39.90
CA ALA A 808 37.87 -10.05 -41.22
C ALA A 808 37.61 -8.78 -42.05
N ALA A 809 38.57 -8.43 -42.93
CA ALA A 809 38.59 -7.13 -43.62
C ALA A 809 37.37 -6.87 -44.52
N ALA A 810 36.90 -5.62 -44.52
CA ALA A 810 35.68 -5.21 -45.21
C ALA A 810 35.83 -5.11 -46.75
N PRO A 811 34.84 -5.62 -47.53
CA PRO A 811 34.67 -5.28 -48.94
C PRO A 811 33.94 -3.93 -49.11
N ALA A 812 33.94 -3.41 -50.34
CA ALA A 812 33.58 -2.01 -50.65
C ALA A 812 32.08 -1.69 -50.72
N LYS A 813 31.78 -0.39 -50.69
CA LYS A 813 30.43 0.23 -50.67
C LYS A 813 29.49 -0.23 -51.80
N THR A 814 28.21 -0.37 -51.45
CA THR A 814 27.07 -0.03 -52.31
C THR A 814 26.08 0.87 -51.55
N GLU A 815 25.37 1.73 -52.27
CA GLU A 815 24.49 2.79 -51.75
C GLU A 815 23.11 2.25 -51.29
N PRO A 816 22.28 3.02 -50.56
CA PRO A 816 21.86 2.59 -49.22
C PRO A 816 20.53 1.84 -49.19
N TYR A 817 20.47 0.82 -48.33
CA TYR A 817 19.19 0.35 -47.79
C TYR A 817 18.69 1.29 -46.69
N ALA A 818 17.38 1.55 -46.68
CA ALA A 818 16.78 2.59 -45.84
C ALA A 818 16.96 2.32 -44.35
N ALA A 819 17.16 3.40 -43.58
CA ALA A 819 17.35 3.34 -42.14
C ALA A 819 16.20 2.60 -41.43
N ALA A 820 16.55 1.64 -40.57
CA ALA A 820 15.63 1.14 -39.56
C ALA A 820 15.20 2.33 -38.69
N ARG A 821 13.90 2.64 -38.71
CA ARG A 821 13.36 3.83 -38.05
C ARG A 821 13.54 3.74 -36.55
N GLU A 822 14.10 4.79 -35.96
CA GLU A 822 14.00 5.03 -34.52
C GLU A 822 12.51 5.01 -34.11
N VAL A 823 12.15 4.03 -33.29
CA VAL A 823 10.83 3.98 -32.66
C VAL A 823 10.91 4.83 -31.41
N ASN A 824 10.42 6.07 -31.50
CA ASN A 824 10.24 6.93 -30.34
C ASN A 824 9.39 6.17 -29.32
N SER A 825 10.00 5.70 -28.23
CA SER A 825 9.32 4.90 -27.23
C SER A 825 9.38 5.57 -25.87
N VAL A 826 8.23 5.61 -25.20
CA VAL A 826 7.92 6.47 -24.06
C VAL A 826 7.36 5.56 -22.99
N VAL A 827 7.97 5.51 -21.81
CA VAL A 827 7.44 4.72 -20.70
C VAL A 827 6.45 5.56 -19.92
N VAL A 828 5.39 4.95 -19.41
CA VAL A 828 4.37 5.58 -18.57
C VAL A 828 4.07 4.66 -17.38
N ALA A 829 4.08 5.19 -16.17
CA ALA A 829 3.86 4.43 -14.93
C ALA A 829 3.07 5.27 -13.93
N THR A 830 2.16 4.66 -13.18
CA THR A 830 1.46 5.35 -12.08
C THR A 830 2.39 5.73 -10.93
N TYR A 831 3.54 5.05 -10.82
CA TYR A 831 4.58 5.29 -9.81
C TYR A 831 5.97 4.98 -10.38
N GLY A 832 7.00 5.58 -9.78
CA GLY A 832 8.38 5.56 -10.28
C GLY A 832 8.60 6.38 -11.56
N PRO A 833 9.86 6.71 -11.90
CA PRO A 833 10.15 7.58 -13.04
C PRO A 833 10.10 6.78 -14.35
N ALA A 834 8.89 6.72 -14.87
CA ALA A 834 8.63 6.63 -16.29
C ALA A 834 8.87 7.99 -16.98
N SER A 835 8.75 8.06 -18.31
CA SER A 835 8.82 9.33 -19.05
C SER A 835 7.67 10.27 -18.68
N PHE A 836 6.52 9.72 -18.27
CA PHE A 836 5.36 10.44 -17.73
C PHE A 836 4.69 9.62 -16.63
N THR A 837 4.13 10.30 -15.63
CA THR A 837 3.28 9.69 -14.58
C THR A 837 1.78 9.65 -14.94
N SER A 838 1.42 10.19 -16.10
CA SER A 838 0.07 10.20 -16.66
C SER A 838 0.13 9.73 -18.11
N LEU A 839 -0.78 8.84 -18.48
CA LEU A 839 -0.96 8.39 -19.86
C LEU A 839 -1.46 9.53 -20.75
N GLN A 840 -2.35 10.40 -20.26
CA GLN A 840 -2.78 11.55 -21.05
C GLN A 840 -1.60 12.50 -21.35
N ALA A 841 -0.76 12.80 -20.35
CA ALA A 841 0.43 13.63 -20.54
C ALA A 841 1.41 13.03 -21.58
N ALA A 842 1.58 11.71 -21.57
CA ALA A 842 2.39 11.01 -22.56
C ALA A 842 1.80 11.10 -23.98
N ILE A 843 0.48 10.90 -24.12
CA ILE A 843 -0.24 11.04 -25.39
C ILE A 843 -0.11 12.46 -25.94
N ASP A 844 -0.25 13.47 -25.07
CA ASP A 844 -0.18 14.87 -25.48
C ASP A 844 1.23 15.28 -25.94
N ALA A 845 2.28 14.65 -25.39
CA ALA A 845 3.67 14.83 -25.82
C ALA A 845 4.04 14.11 -27.14
N VAL A 846 3.24 13.15 -27.62
CA VAL A 846 3.48 12.49 -28.93
C VAL A 846 3.37 13.54 -30.06
N PRO A 847 4.35 13.66 -30.99
CA PRO A 847 4.28 14.64 -32.07
C PRO A 847 3.05 14.50 -32.97
N ASP A 848 2.32 15.60 -33.17
CA ASP A 848 1.15 15.67 -34.04
C ASP A 848 1.54 15.38 -35.51
N ASN A 849 0.71 14.56 -36.16
CA ASN A 849 0.83 14.10 -37.53
C ASN A 849 2.12 13.31 -37.85
N SER A 850 2.70 12.62 -36.86
CA SER A 850 3.90 11.80 -37.06
C SER A 850 3.73 10.75 -38.17
N ASN A 851 4.74 10.66 -39.04
CA ASN A 851 4.90 9.61 -40.05
C ASN A 851 5.72 8.40 -39.54
N THR A 852 6.23 8.44 -38.31
CA THR A 852 6.90 7.34 -37.60
C THR A 852 6.04 6.86 -36.43
N ARG A 853 6.11 5.56 -36.11
CA ARG A 853 5.35 4.98 -35.00
C ARG A 853 5.97 5.40 -33.67
N THR A 854 5.14 5.94 -32.78
CA THR A 854 5.50 6.20 -31.38
C THR A 854 4.91 5.10 -30.52
N VAL A 855 5.66 4.58 -29.55
CA VAL A 855 5.22 3.48 -28.68
C VAL A 855 5.23 3.93 -27.23
N ILE A 856 4.05 4.21 -26.68
CA ILE A 856 3.85 4.33 -25.25
C ILE A 856 3.86 2.92 -24.65
N ARG A 857 4.71 2.67 -23.65
CA ARG A 857 4.68 1.45 -22.83
C ARG A 857 4.13 1.78 -21.46
N LEU A 858 2.98 1.20 -21.12
CA LEU A 858 2.39 1.29 -19.79
C LEU A 858 2.96 0.19 -18.89
N LYS A 859 3.42 0.57 -17.71
CA LYS A 859 3.72 -0.35 -16.61
C LYS A 859 2.43 -1.00 -16.05
N ASN A 860 2.60 -2.02 -15.24
CA ASN A 860 1.53 -2.48 -14.34
C ASN A 860 1.13 -1.36 -13.37
N GLY A 861 -0.16 -1.23 -13.09
CA GLY A 861 -0.74 -0.11 -12.32
C GLY A 861 -2.14 0.27 -12.80
N THR A 862 -2.90 0.99 -11.95
CA THR A 862 -4.24 1.49 -12.28
C THR A 862 -4.24 2.98 -12.60
N TYR A 863 -4.18 3.30 -13.89
CA TYR A 863 -4.25 4.65 -14.44
C TYR A 863 -5.69 5.16 -14.37
N ARG A 864 -6.07 5.77 -13.24
CA ARG A 864 -7.41 6.35 -13.05
C ARG A 864 -7.55 7.70 -13.78
N GLU A 865 -7.48 7.65 -15.11
CA GLU A 865 -7.43 8.79 -16.01
C GLU A 865 -8.53 8.73 -17.07
N LYS A 866 -9.05 9.90 -17.48
CA LYS A 866 -9.95 10.03 -18.62
C LYS A 866 -9.16 10.36 -19.89
N ILE A 867 -8.91 9.34 -20.70
CA ILE A 867 -7.94 9.37 -21.80
C ILE A 867 -8.59 9.77 -23.13
N LYS A 868 -7.92 10.67 -23.87
CA LYS A 868 -8.31 11.06 -25.23
C LYS A 868 -7.09 11.11 -26.18
N VAL A 869 -6.99 10.11 -27.05
CA VAL A 869 -6.03 10.10 -28.17
C VAL A 869 -6.64 10.87 -29.34
N ASN A 870 -6.21 12.13 -29.54
CA ASN A 870 -6.67 12.99 -30.62
C ASN A 870 -6.30 12.44 -32.02
N SER A 871 -7.07 12.80 -33.05
CA SER A 871 -6.89 12.27 -34.42
C SER A 871 -5.59 12.70 -35.12
N SER A 872 -4.90 13.70 -34.56
CA SER A 872 -3.56 14.10 -34.97
C SER A 872 -2.45 13.20 -34.43
N LYS A 873 -2.66 12.40 -33.37
CA LYS A 873 -1.63 11.55 -32.74
C LYS A 873 -1.35 10.25 -33.52
N LYS A 874 -1.24 10.36 -34.85
CA LYS A 874 -1.11 9.26 -35.84
C LYS A 874 0.01 8.30 -35.51
N ASN A 875 -0.17 7.03 -35.88
CA ASN A 875 0.82 5.96 -35.69
C ASN A 875 1.22 5.77 -34.20
N LEU A 876 0.30 5.93 -33.27
CA LEU A 876 0.56 5.66 -31.85
C LEU A 876 0.28 4.19 -31.51
N SER A 877 1.16 3.57 -30.72
CA SER A 877 0.87 2.35 -29.95
C SER A 877 0.83 2.67 -28.45
N ILE A 878 -0.06 2.03 -27.72
CA ILE A 878 -0.06 1.94 -26.26
C ILE A 878 0.02 0.44 -25.92
N ILE A 879 1.07 0.02 -25.22
CA ILE A 879 1.35 -1.40 -24.92
C ILE A 879 1.56 -1.57 -23.41
N GLY A 880 0.75 -2.39 -22.75
CA GLY A 880 0.89 -2.72 -21.33
C GLY A 880 1.89 -3.86 -21.07
N GLU A 881 2.27 -4.03 -19.80
CA GLU A 881 3.10 -5.15 -19.35
C GLU A 881 2.26 -6.43 -19.17
N ASP A 882 1.04 -6.32 -18.67
CA ASP A 882 0.12 -7.44 -18.42
C ASP A 882 -1.33 -6.95 -18.55
N ARG A 883 -2.15 -7.66 -19.35
CA ARG A 883 -3.56 -7.32 -19.59
C ARG A 883 -4.36 -7.15 -18.31
N GLU A 884 -4.12 -7.97 -17.29
CA GLU A 884 -4.90 -7.98 -16.05
C GLU A 884 -4.38 -6.98 -15.01
N LYS A 885 -3.15 -6.46 -15.17
CA LYS A 885 -2.48 -5.59 -14.18
C LYS A 885 -2.19 -4.18 -14.69
N THR A 886 -2.16 -3.94 -15.99
CA THR A 886 -2.14 -2.61 -16.61
C THR A 886 -3.58 -2.17 -16.88
N ILE A 887 -4.14 -1.32 -16.02
CA ILE A 887 -5.57 -0.96 -16.02
C ILE A 887 -5.76 0.55 -16.24
N ILE A 888 -6.38 0.95 -17.34
CA ILE A 888 -6.90 2.31 -17.53
C ILE A 888 -8.34 2.34 -17.01
N SER A 889 -8.66 3.21 -16.05
CA SER A 889 -10.01 3.26 -15.45
C SER A 889 -10.59 4.67 -15.27
N PHE A 890 -11.90 4.79 -15.45
CA PHE A 890 -12.67 5.96 -15.05
C PHE A 890 -14.11 5.53 -14.71
N ASN A 891 -14.95 6.43 -14.19
CA ASN A 891 -16.30 6.08 -13.73
C ASN A 891 -17.37 7.09 -14.19
N ASP A 892 -17.17 7.70 -15.36
CA ASP A 892 -18.14 8.63 -15.93
C ASP A 892 -19.33 7.92 -16.55
N THR A 893 -20.48 8.57 -16.48
CA THR A 893 -21.73 8.11 -17.11
C THR A 893 -22.25 9.16 -18.07
N ALA A 894 -23.26 8.81 -18.87
CA ALA A 894 -24.02 9.77 -19.64
C ALA A 894 -24.64 10.88 -18.76
N LYS A 895 -24.85 10.64 -17.46
CA LYS A 895 -25.42 11.61 -16.50
C LYS A 895 -24.39 12.31 -15.62
N THR A 896 -23.07 12.07 -15.76
CA THR A 896 -22.10 12.93 -15.06
C THR A 896 -22.33 14.36 -15.54
N VAL A 897 -22.45 15.31 -14.60
CA VAL A 897 -22.61 16.73 -14.89
C VAL A 897 -21.26 17.42 -14.87
N VAL A 898 -20.85 17.99 -16.00
CA VAL A 898 -19.66 18.83 -16.15
C VAL A 898 -20.09 20.18 -16.72
N ASP A 899 -19.60 21.28 -16.15
CA ASP A 899 -19.99 22.66 -16.51
C ASP A 899 -21.51 22.89 -16.58
N GLY A 900 -22.26 22.22 -15.70
CA GLY A 900 -23.72 22.30 -15.61
C GLY A 900 -24.48 21.53 -16.69
N LYS A 901 -23.84 20.60 -17.42
CA LYS A 901 -24.46 19.77 -18.46
C LYS A 901 -24.13 18.29 -18.26
N GLU A 902 -25.10 17.41 -18.51
CA GLU A 902 -24.87 15.97 -18.63
C GLU A 902 -23.93 15.68 -19.81
N LEU A 903 -22.97 14.77 -19.63
CA LEU A 903 -21.99 14.39 -20.65
C LEU A 903 -22.60 13.72 -21.90
N GLY A 904 -23.63 12.90 -21.69
CA GLY A 904 -24.15 11.95 -22.70
C GLY A 904 -23.19 10.79 -22.99
N THR A 905 -23.71 9.68 -23.52
CA THR A 905 -22.96 8.43 -23.78
C THR A 905 -21.61 8.68 -24.44
N SER A 906 -21.58 9.43 -25.54
CA SER A 906 -20.38 9.70 -26.35
C SER A 906 -19.25 10.45 -25.64
N ASN A 907 -19.51 10.99 -24.44
CA ASN A 907 -18.49 11.64 -23.59
C ASN A 907 -18.30 10.94 -22.24
N SER A 908 -19.03 9.86 -21.94
CA SER A 908 -18.87 9.04 -20.73
C SER A 908 -17.66 8.10 -20.74
N TYR A 909 -16.84 8.15 -21.80
CA TYR A 909 -15.71 7.26 -22.03
C TYR A 909 -14.66 7.33 -20.91
N THR A 910 -14.08 6.18 -20.57
CA THR A 910 -12.77 6.10 -19.90
C THR A 910 -11.65 6.41 -20.89
N MET A 911 -11.68 5.81 -22.08
CA MET A 911 -10.70 6.05 -23.15
C MET A 911 -11.39 6.33 -24.49
N ARG A 912 -10.99 7.38 -25.21
CA ARG A 912 -11.44 7.69 -26.57
C ARG A 912 -10.26 7.75 -27.54
N VAL A 913 -10.35 6.98 -28.62
CA VAL A 913 -9.31 6.82 -29.63
C VAL A 913 -9.79 7.36 -30.98
N GLN A 914 -9.25 8.52 -31.37
CA GLN A 914 -9.52 9.16 -32.66
C GLN A 914 -8.36 9.02 -33.65
N SER A 915 -7.19 8.55 -33.20
CA SER A 915 -6.00 8.40 -34.05
C SER A 915 -6.15 7.27 -35.07
N PRO A 916 -5.78 7.49 -36.35
CA PRO A 916 -5.62 6.39 -37.30
C PRO A 916 -4.34 5.58 -36.98
N ASP A 917 -4.31 4.34 -37.48
CA ASP A 917 -3.18 3.40 -37.34
C ASP A 917 -2.79 3.14 -35.87
N PHE A 918 -3.76 3.24 -34.97
CA PHE A 918 -3.58 3.07 -33.54
C PHE A 918 -3.47 1.60 -33.14
N ILE A 919 -2.65 1.28 -32.14
CA ILE A 919 -2.54 -0.06 -31.54
C ILE A 919 -2.71 0.05 -30.02
N LEU A 920 -3.58 -0.76 -29.43
CA LEU A 920 -3.62 -1.05 -27.99
C LEU A 920 -3.31 -2.53 -27.76
N GLU A 921 -2.36 -2.85 -26.89
CA GLU A 921 -1.97 -4.23 -26.63
C GLU A 921 -1.69 -4.49 -25.14
N ASN A 922 -2.13 -5.64 -24.60
CA ASN A 922 -1.91 -6.04 -23.19
C ASN A 922 -2.43 -5.04 -22.13
N VAL A 923 -3.63 -4.48 -22.31
CA VAL A 923 -4.22 -3.46 -21.40
C VAL A 923 -5.67 -3.79 -21.04
N THR A 924 -6.06 -3.57 -19.80
CA THR A 924 -7.46 -3.42 -19.39
C THR A 924 -7.93 -1.96 -19.57
N VAL A 925 -9.10 -1.74 -20.17
CA VAL A 925 -9.84 -0.48 -20.16
C VAL A 925 -11.18 -0.69 -19.46
N ALA A 926 -11.41 0.01 -18.36
CA ALA A 926 -12.55 -0.25 -17.45
C ALA A 926 -13.36 1.01 -17.16
N ASN A 927 -14.68 0.96 -17.37
CA ASN A 927 -15.59 1.93 -16.73
C ASN A 927 -16.15 1.33 -15.44
N THR A 928 -15.93 1.99 -14.31
CA THR A 928 -16.11 1.44 -12.95
C THR A 928 -17.29 2.03 -12.17
N GLU A 929 -18.30 2.61 -12.85
CA GLU A 929 -19.51 3.15 -12.16
C GLU A 929 -20.35 2.08 -11.43
N GLY A 930 -20.36 0.83 -11.90
CA GLY A 930 -20.89 -0.33 -11.17
C GLY A 930 -22.42 -0.44 -11.02
N THR A 931 -23.19 0.64 -11.10
CA THR A 931 -24.67 0.58 -11.01
C THR A 931 -25.25 -0.06 -12.27
N GLY A 932 -24.74 0.31 -13.45
CA GLY A 932 -25.26 -0.13 -14.74
C GLY A 932 -26.71 0.28 -15.01
N GLN A 933 -27.19 1.34 -14.36
CA GLN A 933 -28.50 1.96 -14.59
C GLN A 933 -28.47 3.05 -15.68
N VAL A 934 -27.28 3.37 -16.17
CA VAL A 934 -26.99 4.42 -17.17
C VAL A 934 -25.82 4.00 -18.04
N GLN A 935 -25.70 4.62 -19.21
CA GLN A 935 -24.64 4.38 -20.19
C GLN A 935 -23.28 4.84 -19.64
N ALA A 936 -22.28 3.97 -19.67
CA ALA A 936 -20.97 4.21 -19.08
C ALA A 936 -19.86 3.56 -19.94
N VAL A 937 -19.38 4.31 -20.93
CA VAL A 937 -18.44 3.79 -21.95
C VAL A 937 -17.06 3.53 -21.34
N ALA A 938 -16.48 2.35 -21.59
CA ALA A 938 -15.08 2.06 -21.29
C ALA A 938 -14.18 2.56 -22.42
N LEU A 939 -14.35 2.01 -23.63
CA LEU A 939 -13.58 2.38 -24.81
C LEU A 939 -14.49 2.95 -25.92
N TYR A 940 -14.12 4.12 -26.44
CA TYR A 940 -14.70 4.72 -27.65
C TYR A 940 -13.63 4.71 -28.75
N ALA A 941 -13.72 3.74 -29.66
CA ALA A 941 -12.89 3.66 -30.86
C ALA A 941 -13.58 4.36 -32.06
N GLU A 942 -12.91 5.35 -32.66
CA GLU A 942 -13.37 6.03 -33.88
C GLU A 942 -12.27 6.39 -34.91
N GLY A 943 -10.99 6.10 -34.62
CA GLY A 943 -9.88 6.24 -35.58
C GLY A 943 -9.78 5.07 -36.56
N ASP A 944 -9.38 5.30 -37.81
CA ASP A 944 -9.33 4.25 -38.84
C ASP A 944 -8.09 3.34 -38.72
N ARG A 945 -8.24 2.05 -39.06
CA ARG A 945 -7.22 1.00 -38.91
C ARG A 945 -6.74 0.78 -37.47
N GLY A 946 -7.66 0.90 -36.50
CA GLY A 946 -7.38 0.65 -35.08
C GLY A 946 -7.26 -0.85 -34.78
N GLN A 947 -6.22 -1.23 -34.03
CA GLN A 947 -5.96 -2.61 -33.60
C GLN A 947 -5.92 -2.72 -32.08
N TYR A 948 -6.55 -3.76 -31.54
CA TYR A 948 -6.69 -4.02 -30.11
C TYR A 948 -6.37 -5.50 -29.88
N ARG A 949 -5.22 -5.80 -29.27
CA ARG A 949 -4.64 -7.15 -29.20
C ARG A 949 -4.46 -7.58 -27.75
N ASN A 950 -5.00 -8.73 -27.35
CA ASN A 950 -4.96 -9.18 -25.95
C ASN A 950 -5.38 -8.07 -24.94
N VAL A 951 -6.46 -7.34 -25.24
CA VAL A 951 -7.01 -6.30 -24.35
C VAL A 951 -8.20 -6.83 -23.57
N LYS A 952 -8.53 -6.17 -22.45
CA LYS A 952 -9.72 -6.46 -21.64
C LYS A 952 -10.56 -5.20 -21.52
N ILE A 953 -11.78 -5.19 -22.05
CA ILE A 953 -12.63 -4.00 -22.11
C ILE A 953 -13.90 -4.29 -21.30
N THR A 954 -14.06 -3.62 -20.15
CA THR A 954 -15.09 -3.97 -19.18
C THR A 954 -15.91 -2.76 -18.71
N GLY A 955 -17.20 -2.98 -18.53
CA GLY A 955 -18.16 -2.00 -18.05
C GLY A 955 -19.50 -2.69 -17.79
N LEU A 956 -20.60 -1.96 -17.94
CA LEU A 956 -21.95 -2.53 -17.87
C LEU A 956 -22.73 -2.15 -19.13
N GLN A 957 -23.51 -1.07 -19.08
CA GLN A 957 -24.23 -0.57 -20.25
C GLN A 957 -23.32 0.28 -21.15
N ASP A 958 -23.44 0.09 -22.47
CA ASP A 958 -22.73 0.87 -23.52
C ASP A 958 -21.18 0.76 -23.40
N THR A 959 -20.64 -0.40 -23.01
CA THR A 959 -19.20 -0.58 -22.67
C THR A 959 -18.21 -0.23 -23.80
N LEU A 960 -18.43 -0.71 -25.03
CA LEU A 960 -17.53 -0.53 -26.18
C LEU A 960 -18.25 0.16 -27.34
N LEU A 961 -17.88 1.42 -27.60
CA LEU A 961 -18.38 2.22 -28.72
C LEU A 961 -17.42 2.17 -29.91
N VAL A 962 -17.83 1.50 -30.98
CA VAL A 962 -17.11 1.37 -32.27
C VAL A 962 -17.89 2.12 -33.36
N ASN A 963 -17.64 3.42 -33.47
CA ASN A 963 -18.57 4.35 -34.17
C ASN A 963 -18.09 4.85 -35.54
N ARG A 964 -16.77 4.85 -35.81
CA ARG A 964 -16.18 5.28 -37.09
C ARG A 964 -14.85 4.56 -37.30
N GLY A 965 -14.38 4.54 -38.54
CA GLY A 965 -13.14 3.87 -38.89
C GLY A 965 -13.24 2.35 -38.72
N ARG A 966 -12.28 1.64 -39.30
CA ARG A 966 -12.21 0.18 -39.28
C ARG A 966 -11.44 -0.29 -38.06
N GLN A 967 -12.04 -1.21 -37.30
CA GLN A 967 -11.52 -1.67 -36.01
C GLN A 967 -11.25 -3.18 -36.01
N TYR A 968 -10.19 -3.61 -35.34
CA TYR A 968 -9.80 -5.02 -35.22
C TYR A 968 -9.45 -5.38 -33.78
N PHE A 969 -10.23 -6.28 -33.18
CA PHE A 969 -10.02 -6.82 -31.85
C PHE A 969 -9.60 -8.28 -31.97
N LYS A 970 -8.48 -8.67 -31.36
CA LYS A 970 -7.95 -10.04 -31.42
C LYS A 970 -7.55 -10.54 -30.04
N ASP A 971 -7.79 -11.82 -29.75
CA ASP A 971 -7.34 -12.52 -28.53
C ASP A 971 -7.80 -11.82 -27.23
N SER A 972 -8.93 -11.09 -27.29
CA SER A 972 -9.34 -10.09 -26.29
C SER A 972 -10.55 -10.52 -25.47
N TYR A 973 -10.82 -9.82 -24.37
CA TYR A 973 -11.96 -10.04 -23.48
C TYR A 973 -12.84 -8.79 -23.45
N ILE A 974 -14.14 -8.89 -23.75
CA ILE A 974 -15.07 -7.76 -23.70
C ILE A 974 -16.30 -8.14 -22.85
N SER A 975 -16.61 -7.35 -21.82
CA SER A 975 -17.67 -7.66 -20.85
C SER A 975 -18.61 -6.50 -20.52
N GLY A 976 -19.91 -6.77 -20.46
CA GLY A 976 -20.96 -5.79 -20.17
C GLY A 976 -22.35 -6.40 -20.06
N SER A 977 -23.40 -5.59 -20.22
CA SER A 977 -24.80 -6.02 -20.06
C SER A 977 -25.74 -5.56 -21.18
N VAL A 978 -26.02 -4.27 -21.27
CA VAL A 978 -26.92 -3.68 -22.26
C VAL A 978 -26.11 -2.98 -23.34
N ASP A 979 -26.37 -3.31 -24.60
CA ASP A 979 -25.78 -2.68 -25.79
C ASP A 979 -24.25 -2.60 -25.74
N PHE A 980 -23.60 -3.60 -25.13
CA PHE A 980 -22.23 -3.41 -24.63
C PHE A 980 -21.14 -3.41 -25.72
N ILE A 981 -21.49 -3.72 -26.97
CA ILE A 981 -20.70 -3.44 -28.18
C ILE A 981 -21.61 -2.74 -29.22
N PHE A 982 -21.39 -1.46 -29.50
CA PHE A 982 -22.35 -0.66 -30.30
C PHE A 982 -21.69 0.36 -31.24
N GLY A 983 -22.40 0.75 -32.31
CA GLY A 983 -21.97 1.79 -33.25
C GLY A 983 -22.00 1.42 -34.74
N ASN A 984 -21.45 2.33 -35.57
CA ASN A 984 -21.52 2.37 -37.04
C ASN A 984 -20.21 1.88 -37.73
N SER A 985 -19.21 1.41 -36.99
CA SER A 985 -17.94 0.91 -37.57
C SER A 985 -18.07 -0.46 -38.26
N PRO A 986 -17.37 -0.66 -39.39
CA PRO A 986 -16.84 -1.98 -39.75
C PRO A 986 -15.86 -2.44 -38.66
N ALA A 987 -16.19 -3.49 -37.93
CA ALA A 987 -15.36 -3.98 -36.83
C ALA A 987 -15.30 -5.51 -36.83
N VAL A 988 -14.11 -6.07 -36.67
CA VAL A 988 -13.91 -7.51 -36.52
C VAL A 988 -13.40 -7.85 -35.13
N PHE A 989 -14.00 -8.86 -34.51
CA PHE A 989 -13.58 -9.50 -33.28
C PHE A 989 -13.14 -10.93 -33.63
N GLU A 990 -11.86 -11.26 -33.46
CA GLU A 990 -11.29 -12.57 -33.78
C GLU A 990 -10.76 -13.24 -32.49
N ASN A 991 -11.03 -14.54 -32.32
CA ASN A 991 -10.54 -15.36 -31.20
C ASN A 991 -10.74 -14.72 -29.80
N SER A 992 -11.87 -14.03 -29.61
CA SER A 992 -12.11 -13.16 -28.44
C SER A 992 -13.26 -13.65 -27.57
N VAL A 993 -13.14 -13.48 -26.24
CA VAL A 993 -14.19 -13.81 -25.27
C VAL A 993 -15.14 -12.62 -25.12
N ILE A 994 -16.43 -12.88 -25.28
CA ILE A 994 -17.50 -11.89 -25.16
C ILE A 994 -18.37 -12.33 -23.98
N HIS A 995 -18.44 -11.53 -22.92
CA HIS A 995 -18.95 -11.99 -21.61
C HIS A 995 -20.09 -11.14 -21.06
N SER A 996 -21.26 -11.75 -20.91
CA SER A 996 -22.48 -11.08 -20.44
C SER A 996 -22.58 -11.10 -18.92
N LEU A 997 -22.41 -9.94 -18.28
CA LEU A 997 -22.44 -9.77 -16.81
C LEU A 997 -23.88 -9.70 -16.25
N ARG A 998 -24.85 -9.28 -17.06
CA ARG A 998 -26.28 -9.22 -16.69
C ARG A 998 -27.15 -9.53 -17.92
N ALA A 999 -28.46 -9.70 -17.72
CA ALA A 999 -29.43 -9.78 -18.80
C ALA A 999 -29.39 -8.51 -19.68
N GLY A 1000 -29.50 -8.65 -21.01
CA GLY A 1000 -29.36 -7.53 -21.93
C GLY A 1000 -29.07 -7.96 -23.37
N TYR A 1001 -28.18 -7.23 -24.04
CA TYR A 1001 -27.93 -7.31 -25.48
C TYR A 1001 -26.42 -7.18 -25.73
N VAL A 1002 -25.83 -8.16 -26.43
CA VAL A 1002 -24.38 -8.14 -26.75
C VAL A 1002 -24.05 -7.00 -27.71
N THR A 1003 -24.86 -6.80 -28.77
CA THR A 1003 -24.62 -5.75 -29.76
C THR A 1003 -25.77 -4.77 -29.98
N ALA A 1004 -25.43 -3.51 -30.27
CA ALA A 1004 -26.36 -2.50 -30.77
C ALA A 1004 -25.78 -1.76 -32.00
N ALA A 1005 -25.66 -2.48 -33.11
CA ALA A 1005 -25.13 -1.93 -34.35
C ALA A 1005 -26.03 -0.83 -34.94
N SER A 1006 -25.41 0.15 -35.58
CA SER A 1006 -26.05 1.27 -36.30
C SER A 1006 -25.53 1.47 -37.73
N THR A 1007 -24.85 0.45 -38.27
CA THR A 1007 -24.21 0.42 -39.60
C THR A 1007 -25.14 0.76 -40.76
N GLU A 1008 -24.70 1.63 -41.64
CA GLU A 1008 -25.41 2.03 -42.87
C GLU A 1008 -25.49 0.90 -43.93
N GLU A 1009 -26.48 1.00 -44.83
CA GLU A 1009 -26.92 -0.03 -45.81
C GLU A 1009 -25.82 -0.80 -46.53
N ASN A 1010 -24.77 -0.11 -46.95
CA ASN A 1010 -23.70 -0.69 -47.77
C ASN A 1010 -22.35 -0.81 -47.03
N MET A 1011 -22.32 -0.59 -45.70
CA MET A 1011 -21.11 -0.81 -44.88
C MET A 1011 -21.08 -2.22 -44.30
N PRO A 1012 -19.90 -2.83 -44.10
CA PRO A 1012 -19.73 -4.05 -43.31
C PRO A 1012 -20.05 -3.81 -41.82
N GLY A 1013 -20.54 -4.85 -41.16
CA GLY A 1013 -21.04 -4.79 -39.79
C GLY A 1013 -20.02 -5.02 -38.66
N LEU A 1014 -20.56 -5.35 -37.49
CA LEU A 1014 -19.83 -5.94 -36.37
C LEU A 1014 -19.71 -7.45 -36.61
N VAL A 1015 -18.51 -7.96 -36.84
CA VAL A 1015 -18.26 -9.35 -37.27
C VAL A 1015 -17.43 -10.08 -36.22
N PHE A 1016 -17.95 -11.18 -35.69
CA PHE A 1016 -17.34 -12.01 -34.67
C PHE A 1016 -16.92 -13.34 -35.30
N ILE A 1017 -15.65 -13.70 -35.17
CA ILE A 1017 -15.02 -14.87 -35.80
C ILE A 1017 -14.30 -15.66 -34.71
N GLN A 1018 -14.65 -16.94 -34.53
CA GLN A 1018 -14.03 -17.81 -33.52
C GLN A 1018 -14.10 -17.24 -32.08
N CYS A 1019 -15.16 -16.49 -31.78
CA CYS A 1019 -15.37 -15.89 -30.46
C CYS A 1019 -16.02 -16.87 -29.48
N ARG A 1020 -15.85 -16.63 -28.17
CA ARG A 1020 -16.52 -17.39 -27.11
C ARG A 1020 -17.51 -16.49 -26.37
N LEU A 1021 -18.80 -16.61 -26.68
CA LEU A 1021 -19.87 -15.93 -25.97
C LEU A 1021 -20.16 -16.69 -24.67
N THR A 1022 -19.99 -16.01 -23.55
CA THR A 1022 -20.07 -16.54 -22.18
C THR A 1022 -20.86 -15.58 -21.29
N ALA A 1023 -21.20 -15.98 -20.07
CA ALA A 1023 -21.98 -15.14 -19.16
C ALA A 1023 -21.78 -15.50 -17.69
N GLU A 1024 -22.21 -14.58 -16.83
CA GLU A 1024 -22.37 -14.82 -15.40
C GLU A 1024 -23.47 -15.85 -15.08
N ASN A 1025 -23.36 -16.44 -13.90
CA ASN A 1025 -24.27 -17.48 -13.44
C ASN A 1025 -25.74 -17.00 -13.37
N GLY A 1026 -26.67 -17.87 -13.75
CA GLY A 1026 -28.11 -17.58 -13.74
C GLY A 1026 -28.63 -16.75 -14.91
N LEU A 1027 -27.84 -16.52 -15.96
CA LEU A 1027 -28.26 -15.77 -17.16
C LEU A 1027 -28.83 -16.62 -18.31
N THR A 1028 -29.03 -17.93 -18.12
CA THR A 1028 -29.65 -18.87 -19.08
C THR A 1028 -30.92 -18.29 -19.74
N GLY A 1029 -30.89 -18.15 -21.07
CA GLY A 1029 -31.98 -17.60 -21.88
C GLY A 1029 -32.32 -16.13 -21.63
N LYS A 1030 -31.42 -15.30 -21.06
CA LYS A 1030 -31.71 -13.89 -20.72
C LYS A 1030 -31.03 -12.84 -21.60
N VAL A 1031 -30.16 -13.23 -22.53
CA VAL A 1031 -29.37 -12.31 -23.37
C VAL A 1031 -29.70 -12.47 -24.86
N ASP A 1032 -29.77 -11.36 -25.61
CA ASP A 1032 -29.81 -11.36 -27.08
C ASP A 1032 -28.41 -11.08 -27.67
N LEU A 1033 -28.09 -11.72 -28.81
CA LEU A 1033 -26.91 -11.46 -29.64
C LEU A 1033 -26.84 -10.01 -30.14
N GLY A 1034 -27.99 -9.37 -30.31
CA GLY A 1034 -28.04 -7.94 -30.65
C GLY A 1034 -29.42 -7.36 -30.96
N ARG A 1035 -29.43 -6.04 -31.18
CA ARG A 1035 -30.59 -5.27 -31.65
C ARG A 1035 -30.23 -4.10 -32.59
N PRO A 1036 -31.06 -3.78 -33.60
CA PRO A 1036 -30.74 -2.78 -34.60
C PRO A 1036 -31.02 -1.36 -34.09
N TRP A 1037 -29.99 -0.66 -33.58
CA TRP A 1037 -30.12 0.72 -33.08
C TRP A 1037 -30.56 1.69 -34.20
N ARG A 1038 -30.19 1.37 -35.44
CA ARG A 1038 -30.66 2.03 -36.68
C ARG A 1038 -31.13 0.97 -37.69
N PRO A 1039 -31.91 1.34 -38.72
CA PRO A 1039 -32.09 0.52 -39.91
C PRO A 1039 -30.73 0.12 -40.50
N TYR A 1040 -30.69 -0.99 -41.24
CA TYR A 1040 -29.48 -1.54 -41.89
C TYR A 1040 -28.35 -2.07 -40.98
N ALA A 1041 -28.53 -2.01 -39.66
CA ALA A 1041 -27.63 -2.59 -38.67
C ALA A 1041 -27.19 -4.02 -39.04
N HIS A 1042 -25.89 -4.27 -39.06
CA HIS A 1042 -25.25 -5.48 -39.55
C HIS A 1042 -24.40 -6.08 -38.43
N VAL A 1043 -24.71 -7.32 -38.06
CA VAL A 1043 -23.97 -8.10 -37.08
C VAL A 1043 -23.84 -9.53 -37.60
N ALA A 1044 -22.66 -10.11 -37.52
CA ALA A 1044 -22.38 -11.46 -38.00
C ALA A 1044 -21.62 -12.26 -36.94
N TYR A 1045 -22.12 -13.44 -36.56
CA TYR A 1045 -21.39 -14.39 -35.72
C TYR A 1045 -21.02 -15.63 -36.54
N LEU A 1046 -19.72 -15.89 -36.69
CA LEU A 1046 -19.19 -17.02 -37.45
C LEU A 1046 -18.29 -17.89 -36.58
N LYS A 1047 -18.47 -19.21 -36.65
CA LYS A 1047 -17.60 -20.21 -36.01
C LYS A 1047 -17.36 -19.97 -34.52
N SER A 1048 -18.34 -19.38 -33.85
CA SER A 1048 -18.24 -18.86 -32.49
C SER A 1048 -19.11 -19.68 -31.53
N TYR A 1049 -18.54 -20.01 -30.38
CA TYR A 1049 -19.25 -20.75 -29.33
C TYR A 1049 -20.24 -19.83 -28.61
N MET A 1050 -21.45 -20.32 -28.37
CA MET A 1050 -22.52 -19.62 -27.66
C MET A 1050 -22.99 -20.43 -26.46
N ASP A 1051 -22.78 -19.93 -25.25
CA ASP A 1051 -23.32 -20.57 -24.03
C ASP A 1051 -24.83 -20.33 -23.84
N ASN A 1052 -25.45 -21.04 -22.90
CA ASN A 1052 -26.92 -21.15 -22.75
C ASN A 1052 -27.64 -19.85 -22.32
N HIS A 1053 -26.89 -18.77 -22.08
CA HIS A 1053 -27.42 -17.43 -21.79
C HIS A 1053 -28.11 -16.77 -22.99
N ILE A 1054 -27.76 -17.16 -24.21
CA ILE A 1054 -28.38 -16.66 -25.44
C ILE A 1054 -29.82 -17.18 -25.57
N LYS A 1055 -30.78 -16.27 -25.80
CA LYS A 1055 -32.19 -16.59 -26.06
C LYS A 1055 -32.34 -17.42 -27.33
N PRO A 1056 -33.31 -18.35 -27.40
CA PRO A 1056 -33.61 -19.10 -28.64
C PRO A 1056 -33.81 -18.17 -29.85
N GLY A 1057 -34.56 -17.08 -29.69
CA GLY A 1057 -34.80 -16.04 -30.70
C GLY A 1057 -33.53 -15.36 -31.23
N GLY A 1058 -32.45 -15.36 -30.45
CA GLY A 1058 -31.15 -14.76 -30.76
C GLY A 1058 -31.13 -13.23 -30.77
N TRP A 1059 -32.16 -12.59 -31.33
CA TRP A 1059 -32.10 -11.17 -31.71
C TRP A 1059 -33.38 -10.41 -31.35
N ASN A 1060 -33.23 -9.13 -31.01
CA ASN A 1060 -34.32 -8.22 -30.67
C ASN A 1060 -34.45 -7.10 -31.72
N ASN A 1061 -35.67 -6.68 -32.05
CA ASN A 1061 -35.95 -5.72 -33.13
C ASN A 1061 -35.84 -4.23 -32.73
N TRP A 1062 -35.25 -3.89 -31.56
CA TRP A 1062 -35.28 -2.53 -30.97
C TRP A 1062 -36.72 -2.00 -30.69
N GLY A 1063 -37.73 -2.88 -30.65
CA GLY A 1063 -39.14 -2.48 -30.62
C GLY A 1063 -39.63 -1.85 -31.94
N LYS A 1064 -38.93 -2.09 -33.06
CA LYS A 1064 -39.19 -1.48 -34.37
C LYS A 1064 -39.24 -2.54 -35.48
N VAL A 1065 -40.44 -3.00 -35.81
CA VAL A 1065 -40.67 -3.97 -36.89
C VAL A 1065 -40.15 -3.48 -38.25
N SER A 1066 -40.09 -2.17 -38.49
CA SER A 1066 -39.44 -1.58 -39.68
C SER A 1066 -37.95 -1.93 -39.83
N ASN A 1067 -37.25 -2.17 -38.72
CA ASN A 1067 -35.83 -2.51 -38.76
C ASN A 1067 -35.63 -3.97 -39.19
N GLU A 1068 -36.60 -4.85 -39.00
CA GLU A 1068 -36.56 -6.27 -39.40
C GLU A 1068 -36.43 -6.44 -40.93
N GLN A 1069 -36.93 -5.46 -41.70
CA GLN A 1069 -36.85 -5.45 -43.16
C GLN A 1069 -35.47 -5.03 -43.71
N THR A 1070 -34.58 -4.51 -42.84
CA THR A 1070 -33.31 -3.89 -43.26
C THR A 1070 -32.10 -4.38 -42.47
N ALA A 1071 -32.28 -4.86 -41.24
CA ALA A 1071 -31.20 -5.39 -40.41
C ALA A 1071 -30.57 -6.64 -41.05
N ARG A 1072 -29.25 -6.66 -41.10
CA ARG A 1072 -28.43 -7.73 -41.67
C ARG A 1072 -27.83 -8.55 -40.54
N PHE A 1073 -28.68 -9.25 -39.79
CA PHE A 1073 -28.25 -10.05 -38.63
C PHE A 1073 -28.08 -11.51 -39.07
N VAL A 1074 -26.83 -12.00 -39.00
CA VAL A 1074 -26.44 -13.26 -39.63
C VAL A 1074 -25.59 -14.16 -38.74
N GLU A 1075 -25.71 -15.46 -38.95
CA GLU A 1075 -25.00 -16.50 -38.19
C GLU A 1075 -24.46 -17.58 -39.14
N PHE A 1076 -23.33 -18.20 -38.79
CA PHE A 1076 -22.74 -19.30 -39.56
C PHE A 1076 -21.90 -20.23 -38.68
N ASP A 1077 -22.17 -21.54 -38.72
CA ASP A 1077 -21.27 -22.58 -38.19
C ASP A 1077 -20.91 -22.37 -36.69
N ASN A 1078 -21.82 -21.74 -35.92
CA ASN A 1078 -21.67 -21.49 -34.49
C ASN A 1078 -22.05 -22.72 -33.67
N ASP A 1079 -21.38 -22.94 -32.54
CA ASP A 1079 -21.57 -24.12 -31.68
C ASP A 1079 -21.94 -23.76 -30.23
N GLY A 1080 -22.12 -24.77 -29.39
CA GLY A 1080 -22.58 -24.60 -28.00
C GLY A 1080 -24.11 -24.45 -27.85
N PRO A 1081 -24.61 -24.51 -26.61
CA PRO A 1081 -26.05 -24.62 -26.32
C PRO A 1081 -26.90 -23.39 -26.70
N GLY A 1082 -26.29 -22.22 -26.93
CA GLY A 1082 -26.97 -21.00 -27.39
C GLY A 1082 -27.10 -20.86 -28.91
N ALA A 1083 -26.39 -21.68 -29.69
CA ALA A 1083 -26.27 -21.54 -31.16
C ALA A 1083 -27.43 -22.16 -31.97
N ALA A 1084 -28.43 -22.76 -31.31
CA ALA A 1084 -29.52 -23.47 -31.96
C ALA A 1084 -30.37 -22.56 -32.89
N SER A 1085 -30.14 -22.68 -34.20
CA SER A 1085 -30.74 -21.81 -35.23
C SER A 1085 -32.26 -21.93 -35.38
N ALA A 1086 -32.84 -23.10 -35.06
CA ALA A 1086 -34.27 -23.38 -35.24
C ALA A 1086 -35.21 -22.51 -34.39
N GLY A 1087 -34.70 -21.82 -33.35
CA GLY A 1087 -35.48 -20.90 -32.53
C GLY A 1087 -35.37 -19.43 -32.91
N ARG A 1088 -34.53 -19.07 -33.90
CA ARG A 1088 -34.19 -17.68 -34.24
C ARG A 1088 -35.36 -16.90 -34.83
N VAL A 1089 -35.35 -15.58 -34.67
CA VAL A 1089 -36.35 -14.69 -35.30
C VAL A 1089 -36.30 -14.79 -36.84
N PRO A 1090 -37.44 -14.75 -37.57
CA PRO A 1090 -37.48 -15.02 -39.01
C PRO A 1090 -36.72 -14.04 -39.92
N TRP A 1091 -36.31 -12.88 -39.39
CA TRP A 1091 -35.54 -11.86 -40.08
C TRP A 1091 -34.02 -11.95 -39.84
N ALA A 1092 -33.57 -12.88 -38.98
CA ALA A 1092 -32.15 -13.25 -38.89
C ALA A 1092 -31.84 -14.39 -39.87
N LYS A 1093 -30.63 -14.41 -40.45
CA LYS A 1093 -30.26 -15.36 -41.52
C LYS A 1093 -29.09 -16.26 -41.14
N GLN A 1094 -29.25 -17.57 -41.29
CA GLN A 1094 -28.13 -18.50 -41.39
C GLN A 1094 -27.49 -18.39 -42.77
N LEU A 1095 -26.17 -18.18 -42.85
CA LEU A 1095 -25.43 -18.06 -44.12
C LEU A 1095 -25.17 -19.43 -44.76
N THR A 1096 -25.00 -19.45 -46.09
CA THR A 1096 -24.32 -20.56 -46.76
C THR A 1096 -22.79 -20.46 -46.59
N ALA A 1097 -22.05 -21.53 -46.90
CA ALA A 1097 -20.59 -21.50 -46.84
C ALA A 1097 -19.98 -20.46 -47.81
N ASP A 1098 -20.56 -20.30 -49.00
CA ASP A 1098 -20.10 -19.32 -50.00
C ASP A 1098 -20.38 -17.88 -49.53
N GLU A 1099 -21.52 -17.64 -48.87
CA GLU A 1099 -21.82 -16.35 -48.25
C GLU A 1099 -20.91 -16.05 -47.06
N ALA A 1100 -20.66 -17.05 -46.21
CA ALA A 1100 -19.73 -16.96 -45.09
C ALA A 1100 -18.28 -16.70 -45.52
N SER A 1101 -17.86 -17.17 -46.70
CA SER A 1101 -16.53 -16.89 -47.26
C SER A 1101 -16.26 -15.40 -47.50
N GLN A 1102 -17.31 -14.57 -47.58
CA GLN A 1102 -17.20 -13.11 -47.70
C GLN A 1102 -16.90 -12.41 -46.35
N TYR A 1103 -17.00 -13.12 -45.22
CA TYR A 1103 -16.79 -12.58 -43.87
C TYR A 1103 -15.39 -12.89 -43.32
N THR A 1104 -14.36 -12.62 -44.13
CA THR A 1104 -12.95 -12.69 -43.66
C THR A 1104 -12.49 -11.33 -43.12
N VAL A 1105 -11.48 -11.33 -42.23
CA VAL A 1105 -10.88 -10.09 -41.70
C VAL A 1105 -10.48 -9.12 -42.82
N LYS A 1106 -9.85 -9.63 -43.88
CA LYS A 1106 -9.46 -8.85 -45.07
C LYS A 1106 -10.66 -8.34 -45.87
N ALA A 1107 -11.78 -9.05 -45.95
CA ALA A 1107 -12.96 -8.59 -46.68
C ALA A 1107 -13.71 -7.49 -45.91
N VAL A 1108 -13.89 -7.67 -44.59
CA VAL A 1108 -14.61 -6.72 -43.72
C VAL A 1108 -13.80 -5.43 -43.52
N LEU A 1109 -12.48 -5.53 -43.34
CA LEU A 1109 -11.60 -4.40 -43.02
C LEU A 1109 -10.78 -3.89 -44.21
N GLY A 1110 -10.83 -4.55 -45.37
CA GLY A 1110 -9.98 -4.25 -46.53
C GLY A 1110 -10.12 -2.82 -47.04
N GLY A 1111 -11.36 -2.35 -47.27
CA GLY A 1111 -11.60 -1.02 -47.84
C GLY A 1111 -10.85 -0.75 -49.15
N ALA A 1112 -10.57 0.53 -49.43
CA ALA A 1112 -9.88 0.97 -50.64
C ALA A 1112 -8.33 0.87 -50.57
N ASP A 1113 -7.76 0.70 -49.37
CA ASP A 1113 -6.30 0.54 -49.15
C ASP A 1113 -5.89 -0.94 -48.93
N HIS A 1114 -6.84 -1.87 -49.04
CA HIS A 1114 -6.68 -3.31 -48.84
C HIS A 1114 -6.07 -3.69 -47.48
N TRP A 1115 -6.35 -2.91 -46.43
CA TRP A 1115 -5.85 -3.16 -45.08
C TRP A 1115 -6.16 -4.57 -44.57
N ASN A 1116 -5.14 -5.27 -44.11
CA ASN A 1116 -5.28 -6.55 -43.43
C ASN A 1116 -4.39 -6.58 -42.17
N PRO A 1117 -4.96 -6.46 -40.96
CA PRO A 1117 -4.19 -6.45 -39.71
C PRO A 1117 -3.58 -7.81 -39.33
N GLN A 1118 -3.94 -8.90 -40.02
CA GLN A 1118 -3.32 -10.22 -39.82
C GLN A 1118 -1.91 -10.33 -40.46
N LEU A 1119 -1.52 -9.39 -41.33
CA LEU A 1119 -0.20 -9.35 -41.94
C LEU A 1119 0.71 -8.37 -41.17
N ASN A 1120 1.48 -8.91 -40.22
CA ASN A 1120 2.40 -8.12 -39.39
C ASN A 1120 3.36 -7.25 -40.22
N LYS A 1121 3.45 -5.97 -39.86
CA LYS A 1121 4.36 -4.93 -40.36
C LYS A 1121 4.64 -3.90 -39.26
#